data_AF-A0A0G0HZD0-F1
#
_entry.id   AF-A0A0G0HZD0-F1
#
_cell.length_a   1.000
_cell.length_b   1.000
_cell.length_c   1.000
_cell.angle_alpha   90.00
_cell.angle_beta   90.00
_cell.angle_gamma   90.00
#
_symmetry.space_group_name_H-M   'P 1'
#
loop_
_entity.id
_entity.type
_entity.pdbx_description
1 polymer ?
#
loop_
_entity_poly.entity_id
_entity_poly.type
_entity_poly.pdbx_seq_one_letter_code
_entity_poly.pdbx_strand_id
1 'polypeptide(L)'
;MQKIKYLSCSALMIFLLFGLRLAATSLDGTTNIAFITDRYVFRDGDDATGFVRLADGFSVVQEKNPATATTYPTGVALDICIPVDRGFDLHETNSISLIGNLYLESNTTLTSGGVIEGNGNVLWLGGDLSLAAEKKLHIRSDLIIDAAGNTVSLDSNAQLLLDAGVTLTIRNAIIKNKRSFPGLPSIQCSTTTCKLALDNVALALADDFYFSRGQLFVHNDVTVSGTSSFVYSSPAMSFVDNHATLYFDHNTTFSYCPTTWGDYTGFAYDGSPLERIKLMNKTATLVFNGADFKASHVGMKVTSGQVLLDNQVMIDTRSQDAVGLSFLGDSTGNHYETERISSLAWSPCGRYVAVGGLATGGDASVYMYYWDGSALAKVADAVFPTIFSITSLSWSCDGKYLAVVGIIDVVDAPVLVYHWDGSSLTPVAMSNVPYAADAYTVSWSPDGRFVAVGGWDSVAAPVFVYHWDGVNLIKVADSAADPYAGSMIKSLAWSSDGQYLAVGGSAGSLTPSPVYMYRWDGQNLVKAAESILNFSGGEIYALGWSPDGQYVAVGGTSNEINIFYWNGSTLALASDSSGDPYGSSYIYALAWSQDGRHIAIGGGYDVAAQLYVYDWDGELLTKNVALSDKLYAGTYIYSLSWSSEGRHIAVGGNFSPNASAEIYGIDKTIISTNPCTLTFGAAAYGPEYDVDVKVLGGARVVVNGELVSDDFVII
;
A
#
# COMPACT_ATOMS: atom_id res chain seq x y z
N MET A 1 51.33 -27.27 -80.21
CA MET A 1 50.53 -26.08 -80.60
C MET A 1 49.56 -25.82 -79.45
N GLN A 2 49.84 -24.85 -78.55
CA GLN A 2 49.25 -23.48 -78.50
C GLN A 2 47.71 -23.51 -78.39
N LYS A 3 46.97 -22.77 -77.56
CA LYS A 3 47.22 -21.66 -76.59
C LYS A 3 45.86 -21.37 -75.87
N ILE A 4 45.88 -21.22 -74.54
CA ILE A 4 45.38 -20.05 -73.77
C ILE A 4 43.88 -19.59 -73.82
N LYS A 5 43.30 -19.45 -72.59
CA LYS A 5 42.38 -18.42 -72.02
C LYS A 5 40.87 -18.71 -71.72
N TYR A 6 40.57 -18.45 -70.43
CA TYR A 6 39.37 -17.96 -69.72
C TYR A 6 38.05 -18.76 -69.72
N LEU A 7 37.69 -19.27 -68.53
CA LEU A 7 36.44 -18.94 -67.82
C LEU A 7 36.63 -19.26 -66.32
N SER A 8 36.42 -18.28 -65.43
CA SER A 8 36.31 -18.48 -63.98
C SER A 8 34.90 -18.10 -63.55
N CYS A 9 34.10 -19.08 -63.14
CA CYS A 9 32.81 -18.86 -62.49
C CYS A 9 32.97 -19.09 -60.99
N SER A 10 32.72 -18.02 -60.23
CA SER A 10 32.68 -17.94 -58.79
C SER A 10 31.30 -18.33 -58.25
N ALA A 11 31.29 -18.67 -56.95
CA ALA A 11 30.13 -18.78 -56.03
C ALA A 11 29.39 -20.12 -55.97
N LEU A 12 29.80 -20.99 -55.03
CA LEU A 12 29.00 -21.45 -53.88
C LEU A 12 29.82 -22.49 -53.06
N MET A 13 30.24 -22.17 -51.83
CA MET A 13 30.29 -23.12 -50.71
C MET A 13 30.76 -22.43 -49.42
N ILE A 14 29.77 -21.98 -48.65
CA ILE A 14 29.58 -22.18 -47.20
C ILE A 14 30.88 -22.37 -46.39
N PHE A 15 31.32 -21.30 -45.72
CA PHE A 15 31.97 -21.39 -44.41
C PHE A 15 31.03 -20.75 -43.40
N LEU A 16 30.41 -21.59 -42.56
CA LEU A 16 29.72 -21.16 -41.35
C LEU A 16 30.76 -20.53 -40.41
N LEU A 17 30.71 -19.22 -40.26
CA LEU A 17 31.19 -18.54 -39.06
C LEU A 17 30.26 -18.94 -37.91
N PHE A 18 30.62 -20.00 -37.18
CA PHE A 18 30.14 -20.15 -35.81
C PHE A 18 30.72 -18.97 -35.01
N GLY A 19 29.91 -17.93 -34.84
CA GLY A 19 30.10 -16.99 -33.75
C GLY A 19 29.94 -17.78 -32.45
N LEU A 20 31.07 -18.06 -31.79
CA LEU A 20 31.11 -18.53 -30.41
C LEU A 20 30.26 -17.57 -29.56
N ARG A 21 29.05 -18.00 -29.20
CA ARG A 21 28.30 -17.42 -28.09
C ARG A 21 29.05 -17.82 -26.82
N LEU A 22 29.81 -16.90 -26.24
CA LEU A 22 30.15 -16.95 -24.82
C LEU A 22 28.86 -16.69 -24.04
N ALA A 23 28.05 -17.73 -23.87
CA ALA A 23 27.14 -17.77 -22.73
C ALA A 23 28.02 -17.87 -21.48
N ALA A 24 27.77 -17.02 -20.48
CA ALA A 24 28.31 -17.29 -19.15
C ALA A 24 27.64 -18.60 -18.69
N THR A 25 28.42 -19.55 -18.22
CA THR A 25 27.96 -20.88 -17.85
C THR A 25 27.65 -20.90 -16.36
N SER A 26 26.64 -21.67 -15.96
CA SER A 26 26.42 -22.06 -14.57
C SER A 26 27.72 -22.42 -13.84
N LEU A 27 27.81 -22.06 -12.56
CA LEU A 27 28.97 -22.30 -11.72
C LEU A 27 28.80 -23.62 -10.96
N ASP A 28 29.44 -24.67 -11.44
CA ASP A 28 29.50 -25.96 -10.75
C ASP A 28 30.76 -26.07 -9.89
N GLY A 29 30.60 -25.84 -8.59
CA GLY A 29 31.59 -26.00 -7.54
C GLY A 29 31.54 -27.36 -6.83
N THR A 30 30.79 -28.36 -7.32
CA THR A 30 30.60 -29.65 -6.62
C THR A 30 31.84 -30.55 -6.67
N THR A 31 32.67 -30.40 -7.72
CA THR A 31 33.88 -31.21 -7.92
C THR A 31 35.17 -30.45 -7.64
N ASN A 32 35.19 -29.14 -7.82
CA ASN A 32 36.33 -28.25 -7.56
C ASN A 32 35.83 -26.90 -7.05
N ILE A 33 36.67 -26.16 -6.33
CA ILE A 33 36.33 -24.80 -5.89
C ILE A 33 36.27 -23.87 -7.12
N ALA A 34 35.12 -23.23 -7.35
CA ALA A 34 34.98 -22.16 -8.34
C ALA A 34 35.23 -20.81 -7.66
N PHE A 35 36.42 -20.24 -7.83
CA PHE A 35 36.80 -18.97 -7.20
C PHE A 35 36.71 -17.81 -8.20
N ILE A 36 35.77 -16.90 -7.97
CA ILE A 36 35.54 -15.70 -8.79
C ILE A 36 35.91 -14.46 -7.96
N THR A 37 36.77 -13.62 -8.54
CA THR A 37 37.34 -12.44 -7.86
C THR A 37 36.62 -11.14 -8.20
N ASP A 38 36.12 -11.01 -9.41
CA ASP A 38 35.30 -9.88 -9.86
C ASP A 38 33.80 -10.15 -9.63
N ARG A 39 32.97 -9.10 -9.62
CA ARG A 39 31.52 -9.25 -9.50
C ARG A 39 30.96 -10.15 -10.61
N TYR A 40 30.34 -11.28 -10.24
CA TYR A 40 29.79 -12.21 -11.21
C TYR A 40 28.42 -11.73 -11.72
N VAL A 41 28.14 -11.92 -13.00
CA VAL A 41 26.85 -11.55 -13.60
C VAL A 41 26.13 -12.82 -14.04
N PHE A 42 25.13 -13.21 -13.28
CA PHE A 42 24.21 -14.29 -13.65
C PHE A 42 23.15 -13.79 -14.63
N ARG A 43 22.71 -14.69 -15.50
CA ARG A 43 21.55 -14.53 -16.38
C ARG A 43 20.42 -15.44 -15.94
N ASP A 44 19.22 -15.12 -16.39
CA ASP A 44 18.03 -15.94 -16.14
C ASP A 44 18.26 -17.39 -16.59
N GLY A 45 17.99 -18.35 -15.70
CA GLY A 45 18.23 -19.78 -15.92
C GLY A 45 19.64 -20.27 -15.58
N ASP A 46 20.57 -19.37 -15.19
CA ASP A 46 21.86 -19.79 -14.65
C ASP A 46 21.71 -20.43 -13.25
N ASP A 47 22.69 -21.23 -12.87
CA ASP A 47 22.78 -21.79 -11.52
C ASP A 47 24.20 -21.68 -10.94
N ALA A 48 24.30 -21.71 -9.61
CA ALA A 48 25.56 -21.83 -8.89
C ALA A 48 25.42 -22.81 -7.73
N THR A 49 26.20 -23.89 -7.76
CA THR A 49 26.07 -25.01 -6.83
C THR A 49 27.42 -25.44 -6.26
N GLY A 50 27.50 -25.78 -4.97
CA GLY A 50 28.68 -26.32 -4.31
C GLY A 50 29.69 -25.26 -3.85
N PHE A 51 30.98 -25.55 -3.96
CA PHE A 51 32.06 -24.70 -3.47
C PHE A 51 32.36 -23.52 -4.41
N VAL A 52 31.38 -22.64 -4.61
CA VAL A 52 31.50 -21.41 -5.40
C VAL A 52 31.82 -20.24 -4.47
N ARG A 53 32.91 -19.53 -4.70
CA ARG A 53 33.29 -18.34 -3.93
C ARG A 53 33.23 -17.11 -4.82
N LEU A 54 32.39 -16.15 -4.43
CA LEU A 54 32.17 -14.88 -5.12
C LEU A 54 32.72 -13.75 -4.24
N ALA A 55 33.93 -13.28 -4.54
CA ALA A 55 34.65 -12.33 -3.68
C ALA A 55 34.23 -10.85 -3.85
N ASP A 56 33.41 -10.52 -4.86
CA ASP A 56 32.89 -9.17 -5.08
C ASP A 56 31.37 -9.21 -5.40
N GLY A 57 30.70 -10.21 -4.84
CA GLY A 57 29.26 -10.40 -4.96
C GLY A 57 28.84 -10.82 -6.35
N PHE A 58 27.54 -10.67 -6.62
CA PHE A 58 26.98 -10.92 -7.94
C PHE A 58 25.82 -9.99 -8.29
N SER A 59 25.46 -9.97 -9.56
CA SER A 59 24.24 -9.34 -10.06
C SER A 59 23.47 -10.30 -10.95
N VAL A 60 22.14 -10.18 -10.96
CA VAL A 60 21.28 -10.94 -11.89
C VAL A 60 20.73 -9.99 -12.94
N VAL A 61 20.89 -10.35 -14.22
CA VAL A 61 20.34 -9.59 -15.36
C VAL A 61 19.45 -10.46 -16.23
N GLN A 62 18.42 -9.87 -16.82
CA GLN A 62 17.54 -10.59 -17.76
C GLN A 62 18.24 -10.87 -19.09
N GLU A 63 17.89 -11.96 -19.78
CA GLU A 63 18.33 -12.17 -21.17
C GLU A 63 17.77 -11.09 -22.11
N LYS A 64 18.61 -10.57 -23.00
CA LYS A 64 18.23 -9.58 -24.03
C LYS A 64 17.46 -10.19 -25.22
N ASN A 65 17.00 -11.45 -25.17
CA ASN A 65 16.44 -12.12 -26.35
C ASN A 65 14.91 -12.28 -26.27
N PRO A 66 14.11 -11.43 -26.96
CA PRO A 66 12.65 -11.43 -26.88
C PRO A 66 11.99 -12.68 -27.48
N ALA A 67 12.76 -13.51 -28.22
CA ALA A 67 12.25 -14.69 -28.89
C ALA A 67 12.23 -15.96 -28.02
N THR A 68 12.88 -15.92 -26.85
CA THR A 68 12.99 -17.06 -25.91
C THR A 68 12.55 -16.72 -24.49
N ALA A 69 12.18 -15.47 -24.22
CA ALA A 69 11.66 -15.04 -22.92
C ALA A 69 10.36 -15.78 -22.61
N THR A 70 10.38 -16.65 -21.60
CA THR A 70 9.18 -17.20 -20.99
C THR A 70 8.43 -16.09 -20.25
N THR A 71 7.11 -16.25 -20.11
CA THR A 71 6.21 -15.25 -19.50
C THR A 71 6.52 -14.94 -18.02
N TYR A 72 7.45 -15.68 -17.42
CA TYR A 72 8.03 -15.44 -16.09
C TYR A 72 9.54 -15.72 -16.15
N PRO A 73 10.41 -14.85 -15.60
CA PRO A 73 11.83 -15.17 -15.45
C PRO A 73 11.98 -16.36 -14.49
N THR A 74 12.78 -17.35 -14.88
CA THR A 74 13.07 -18.57 -14.09
C THR A 74 14.01 -18.32 -12.91
N GLY A 75 14.58 -17.12 -12.81
CA GLY A 75 15.54 -16.72 -11.78
C GLY A 75 16.87 -17.45 -11.89
N VAL A 76 17.74 -17.18 -10.92
CA VAL A 76 19.02 -17.87 -10.75
C VAL A 76 18.94 -18.83 -9.57
N ALA A 77 19.27 -20.10 -9.78
CA ALA A 77 19.24 -21.12 -8.73
C ALA A 77 20.55 -21.14 -7.94
N LEU A 78 20.49 -21.01 -6.62
CA LEU A 78 21.68 -20.90 -5.75
C LEU A 78 21.69 -21.97 -4.65
N ASP A 79 22.78 -22.74 -4.61
CA ASP A 79 23.23 -23.59 -3.49
C ASP A 79 24.73 -23.39 -3.28
N ILE A 80 25.09 -22.24 -2.71
CA ILE A 80 26.48 -21.82 -2.56
C ILE A 80 26.98 -22.14 -1.15
N CYS A 81 27.96 -23.03 -1.06
CA CYS A 81 28.54 -23.48 0.21
C CYS A 81 29.59 -22.52 0.80
N ILE A 82 30.04 -21.52 0.05
CA ILE A 82 31.06 -20.54 0.51
C ILE A 82 30.41 -19.16 0.61
N PRO A 83 30.63 -18.40 1.70
CA PRO A 83 30.09 -17.06 1.82
C PRO A 83 30.41 -16.16 0.62
N VAL A 84 29.39 -15.41 0.20
CA VAL A 84 29.46 -14.37 -0.82
C VAL A 84 29.85 -13.06 -0.15
N ASP A 85 30.92 -12.42 -0.62
CA ASP A 85 31.34 -11.10 -0.14
C ASP A 85 30.61 -9.99 -0.92
N ARG A 86 30.36 -8.82 -0.32
CA ARG A 86 29.73 -7.62 -0.93
C ARG A 86 28.31 -7.80 -1.50
N GLY A 87 27.62 -8.88 -1.14
CA GLY A 87 26.19 -9.07 -1.37
C GLY A 87 25.79 -9.29 -2.84
N PHE A 88 24.54 -8.95 -3.17
CA PHE A 88 23.97 -9.16 -4.50
C PHE A 88 23.10 -7.97 -4.97
N ASP A 89 22.89 -7.87 -6.28
CA ASP A 89 22.02 -6.87 -6.93
C ASP A 89 21.05 -7.59 -7.88
N LEU A 90 19.75 -7.32 -7.74
CA LEU A 90 18.68 -7.97 -8.52
C LEU A 90 17.99 -7.00 -9.48
N HIS A 91 18.46 -5.76 -9.58
CA HIS A 91 17.91 -4.75 -10.49
C HIS A 91 16.38 -4.65 -10.47
N GLU A 92 15.80 -4.55 -9.27
CA GLU A 92 14.37 -4.38 -8.95
C GLU A 92 13.47 -5.60 -9.21
N THR A 93 13.58 -6.25 -10.37
CA THR A 93 12.63 -7.28 -10.80
C THR A 93 13.23 -8.66 -10.99
N ASN A 94 14.55 -8.81 -11.00
CA ASN A 94 15.16 -10.11 -11.20
C ASN A 94 15.08 -10.95 -9.92
N SER A 95 15.14 -12.28 -10.10
CA SER A 95 14.90 -13.24 -9.04
C SER A 95 16.10 -14.15 -8.78
N ILE A 96 16.25 -14.52 -7.52
CA ILE A 96 17.05 -15.69 -7.11
C ILE A 96 16.12 -16.73 -6.46
N SER A 97 16.43 -18.00 -6.69
CA SER A 97 15.77 -19.14 -6.05
C SER A 97 16.81 -19.90 -5.23
N LEU A 98 16.58 -19.97 -3.93
CA LEU A 98 17.45 -20.69 -3.01
C LEU A 98 17.09 -22.17 -3.07
N ILE A 99 17.98 -22.96 -3.65
CA ILE A 99 17.91 -24.44 -3.61
C ILE A 99 18.75 -24.99 -2.44
N GLY A 100 19.66 -24.17 -1.90
CA GLY A 100 20.33 -24.35 -0.62
C GLY A 100 20.48 -23.02 0.12
N ASN A 101 21.21 -23.01 1.23
CA ASN A 101 21.42 -21.79 2.01
C ASN A 101 22.34 -20.80 1.27
N LEU A 102 22.12 -19.50 1.47
CA LEU A 102 22.99 -18.44 1.00
C LEU A 102 23.64 -17.73 2.19
N TYR A 103 24.96 -17.64 2.20
CA TYR A 103 25.73 -17.01 3.26
C TYR A 103 26.35 -15.71 2.73
N LEU A 104 26.15 -14.60 3.44
CA LEU A 104 26.77 -13.31 3.13
C LEU A 104 27.89 -13.02 4.14
N GLU A 105 29.10 -12.69 3.69
CA GLU A 105 30.27 -12.53 4.58
C GLU A 105 30.37 -11.12 5.20
N SER A 106 29.92 -10.10 4.47
CA SER A 106 30.11 -8.70 4.84
C SER A 106 28.81 -7.91 4.82
N ASN A 107 28.89 -6.68 5.32
CA ASN A 107 27.79 -5.72 5.26
C ASN A 107 27.27 -5.61 3.83
N THR A 108 25.99 -5.95 3.66
CA THR A 108 25.34 -5.99 2.36
C THR A 108 24.31 -4.87 2.29
N THR A 109 24.46 -4.01 1.30
CA THR A 109 23.44 -3.00 0.99
C THR A 109 22.78 -3.37 -0.32
N LEU A 110 21.49 -3.69 -0.27
CA LEU A 110 20.65 -3.88 -1.44
C LEU A 110 20.21 -2.50 -1.93
N THR A 111 20.95 -1.96 -2.89
CA THR A 111 20.66 -0.68 -3.54
C THR A 111 19.53 -0.75 -4.55
N SER A 112 19.10 -1.96 -4.91
CA SER A 112 17.92 -2.28 -5.70
C SER A 112 16.97 -3.16 -4.89
N GLY A 113 15.70 -3.19 -5.29
CA GLY A 113 14.80 -4.28 -4.93
C GLY A 113 15.14 -5.58 -5.68
N GLY A 114 14.24 -6.55 -5.58
CA GLY A 114 14.33 -7.83 -6.29
C GLY A 114 13.39 -8.87 -5.72
N VAL A 115 13.49 -10.09 -6.25
CA VAL A 115 12.66 -11.22 -5.84
C VAL A 115 13.53 -12.34 -5.25
N ILE A 116 13.09 -12.91 -4.12
CA ILE A 116 13.70 -14.11 -3.52
C ILE A 116 12.64 -15.20 -3.37
N GLU A 117 12.94 -16.36 -3.94
CA GLU A 117 12.26 -17.61 -3.65
C GLU A 117 13.13 -18.41 -2.67
N GLY A 118 12.89 -18.25 -1.37
CA GLY A 118 13.68 -18.92 -0.32
C GLY A 118 13.53 -20.45 -0.27
N ASN A 119 12.41 -21.02 -0.74
CA ASN A 119 12.06 -22.44 -0.64
C ASN A 119 12.32 -23.10 0.73
N GLY A 120 12.18 -22.33 1.82
CA GLY A 120 12.44 -22.76 3.20
C GLY A 120 13.92 -22.73 3.63
N ASN A 121 14.82 -22.23 2.77
CA ASN A 121 16.25 -22.13 3.05
C ASN A 121 16.62 -20.85 3.82
N VAL A 122 17.88 -20.82 4.27
CA VAL A 122 18.42 -19.73 5.09
C VAL A 122 19.22 -18.74 4.23
N LEU A 123 18.89 -17.46 4.37
CA LEU A 123 19.79 -16.34 4.09
C LEU A 123 20.51 -15.97 5.40
N TRP A 124 21.78 -16.34 5.49
CA TRP A 124 22.61 -16.09 6.66
C TRP A 124 23.43 -14.82 6.49
N LEU A 125 23.42 -13.94 7.50
CA LEU A 125 24.11 -12.66 7.45
C LEU A 125 25.33 -12.64 8.37
N GLY A 126 26.52 -12.54 7.78
CA GLY A 126 27.79 -12.35 8.49
C GLY A 126 28.08 -10.89 8.86
N GLY A 127 27.29 -9.95 8.34
CA GLY A 127 27.30 -8.53 8.67
C GLY A 127 25.91 -7.91 8.54
N ASP A 128 25.81 -6.59 8.64
CA ASP A 128 24.54 -5.88 8.53
C ASP A 128 23.93 -6.01 7.12
N LEU A 129 22.62 -6.17 7.03
CA LEU A 129 21.86 -6.08 5.79
C LEU A 129 21.09 -4.76 5.77
N SER A 130 21.22 -3.98 4.71
CA SER A 130 20.46 -2.73 4.53
C SER A 130 19.70 -2.75 3.21
N LEU A 131 18.39 -2.50 3.25
CA LEU A 131 17.58 -2.26 2.06
C LEU A 131 17.40 -0.74 1.86
N ALA A 132 17.80 -0.25 0.69
CA ALA A 132 17.77 1.18 0.39
C ALA A 132 16.32 1.74 0.33
N ALA A 133 16.20 3.07 0.44
CA ALA A 133 14.91 3.74 0.46
C ALA A 133 14.08 3.45 -0.80
N GLU A 134 12.77 3.28 -0.61
CA GLU A 134 11.79 2.95 -1.66
C GLU A 134 12.07 1.63 -2.40
N LYS A 135 12.98 0.78 -1.89
CA LYS A 135 13.29 -0.53 -2.47
C LYS A 135 12.46 -1.62 -1.81
N LYS A 136 12.09 -2.60 -2.64
CA LYS A 136 11.25 -3.72 -2.24
C LYS A 136 11.97 -5.03 -2.50
N LEU A 137 12.13 -5.82 -1.45
CA LEU A 137 12.54 -7.20 -1.55
C LEU A 137 11.30 -8.10 -1.45
N HIS A 138 10.91 -8.70 -2.56
CA HIS A 138 9.71 -9.53 -2.67
C HIS A 138 10.04 -10.99 -2.39
N ILE A 139 9.44 -11.56 -1.36
CA ILE A 139 9.66 -12.91 -0.85
C ILE A 139 8.44 -13.76 -1.26
N ARG A 140 8.66 -14.66 -2.23
CA ARG A 140 7.56 -15.42 -2.89
C ARG A 140 7.36 -16.83 -2.35
N SER A 141 8.26 -17.29 -1.50
CA SER A 141 8.20 -18.58 -0.82
C SER A 141 8.85 -18.47 0.55
N ASP A 142 8.66 -19.47 1.41
CA ASP A 142 9.22 -19.48 2.76
C ASP A 142 10.73 -19.15 2.77
N LEU A 143 11.14 -18.31 3.72
CA LEU A 143 12.51 -17.83 3.84
C LEU A 143 12.88 -17.64 5.31
N ILE A 144 14.09 -18.05 5.67
CA ILE A 144 14.67 -17.78 6.99
C ILE A 144 15.80 -16.77 6.81
N ILE A 145 15.70 -15.60 7.43
CA ILE A 145 16.79 -14.64 7.56
C ILE A 145 17.41 -14.84 8.94
N ASP A 146 18.62 -15.39 8.98
CA ASP A 146 19.39 -15.53 10.22
C ASP A 146 20.46 -14.45 10.26
N ALA A 147 20.24 -13.43 11.09
CA ALA A 147 21.12 -12.28 11.14
C ALA A 147 22.35 -12.51 12.03
N ALA A 148 22.42 -13.61 12.80
CA ALA A 148 23.55 -13.93 13.67
C ALA A 148 23.98 -12.77 14.61
N GLY A 149 23.03 -11.95 15.07
CA GLY A 149 23.22 -10.77 15.92
C GLY A 149 23.37 -9.45 15.14
N ASN A 150 23.41 -9.48 13.81
CA ASN A 150 23.56 -8.30 12.97
C ASN A 150 22.24 -7.55 12.75
N THR A 151 22.34 -6.36 12.16
CA THR A 151 21.20 -5.48 11.91
C THR A 151 20.60 -5.73 10.52
N VAL A 152 19.27 -5.81 10.46
CA VAL A 152 18.49 -5.68 9.23
C VAL A 152 17.87 -4.28 9.22
N SER A 153 18.43 -3.38 8.40
CA SER A 153 17.99 -1.99 8.29
C SER A 153 17.10 -1.78 7.07
N LEU A 154 15.91 -1.25 7.30
CA LEU A 154 14.93 -0.89 6.28
C LEU A 154 14.85 0.64 6.25
N ASP A 155 15.37 1.25 5.18
CA ASP A 155 15.33 2.71 5.01
C ASP A 155 13.89 3.20 4.73
N SER A 156 13.72 4.50 4.48
CA SER A 156 12.42 5.13 4.28
C SER A 156 11.64 4.45 3.15
N ASN A 157 10.44 3.95 3.46
CA ASN A 157 9.56 3.21 2.56
C ASN A 157 10.19 1.94 1.94
N ALA A 158 11.27 1.41 2.53
CA ALA A 158 11.83 0.12 2.12
C ALA A 158 10.95 -1.02 2.65
N GLN A 159 10.73 -2.06 1.84
CA GLN A 159 9.76 -3.11 2.15
C GLN A 159 10.32 -4.52 1.97
N LEU A 160 10.06 -5.39 2.96
CA LEU A 160 10.02 -6.83 2.76
C LEU A 160 8.57 -7.21 2.43
N LEU A 161 8.28 -7.57 1.18
CA LEU A 161 6.92 -7.94 0.74
C LEU A 161 6.78 -9.46 0.73
N LEU A 162 5.77 -10.01 1.39
CA LEU A 162 5.48 -11.45 1.44
C LEU A 162 4.24 -11.76 0.59
N ASP A 163 4.34 -12.78 -0.26
CA ASP A 163 3.19 -13.36 -0.98
C ASP A 163 2.24 -14.13 -0.05
N ALA A 164 1.03 -14.42 -0.56
CA ALA A 164 0.00 -15.10 0.19
C ALA A 164 0.46 -16.49 0.65
N GLY A 165 0.30 -16.77 1.95
CA GLY A 165 0.67 -18.06 2.55
C GLY A 165 2.17 -18.25 2.81
N VAL A 166 3.02 -17.27 2.49
CA VAL A 166 4.47 -17.31 2.76
C VAL A 166 4.77 -17.12 4.24
N THR A 167 5.75 -17.88 4.73
CA THR A 167 6.37 -17.70 6.06
C THR A 167 7.74 -17.05 5.94
N LEU A 168 7.89 -15.85 6.49
CA LEU A 168 9.19 -15.23 6.72
C LEU A 168 9.59 -15.42 8.19
N THR A 169 10.67 -16.14 8.44
CA THR A 169 11.29 -16.20 9.77
C THR A 169 12.50 -15.28 9.80
N ILE A 170 12.52 -14.32 10.72
CA ILE A 170 13.70 -13.50 11.01
C ILE A 170 14.18 -13.88 12.40
N ARG A 171 15.46 -14.25 12.53
CA ARG A 171 16.01 -14.66 13.82
C ARG A 171 17.36 -14.06 14.15
N ASN A 172 17.62 -13.94 15.44
CA ASN A 172 18.85 -13.38 16.00
C ASN A 172 19.19 -12.01 15.38
N ALA A 173 18.20 -11.12 15.28
CA ALA A 173 18.33 -9.90 14.48
C ALA A 173 17.99 -8.65 15.27
N ILE A 174 18.64 -7.55 14.92
CA ILE A 174 18.17 -6.20 15.24
C ILE A 174 17.50 -5.65 13.99
N ILE A 175 16.18 -5.44 14.00
CA ILE A 175 15.47 -4.83 12.87
C ILE A 175 15.32 -3.34 13.16
N LYS A 176 15.74 -2.50 12.22
CA LYS A 176 15.55 -1.04 12.28
C LYS A 176 14.73 -0.59 11.09
N ASN A 177 13.63 0.11 11.35
CA ASN A 177 12.91 0.86 10.33
C ASN A 177 13.19 2.35 10.47
N LYS A 178 13.18 3.07 9.35
CA LYS A 178 12.98 4.52 9.32
C LYS A 178 11.51 4.79 8.95
N ARG A 179 11.26 5.76 8.08
CA ARG A 179 9.91 6.17 7.69
C ARG A 179 9.09 5.02 7.10
N SER A 180 7.93 4.75 7.69
CA SER A 180 6.94 3.82 7.14
C SER A 180 5.53 4.36 7.38
N PHE A 181 4.54 3.84 6.63
CA PHE A 181 3.14 4.26 6.76
C PHE A 181 2.23 3.02 6.68
N PRO A 182 0.97 3.06 7.16
CA PRO A 182 0.08 1.91 7.12
C PRO A 182 -0.08 1.25 5.73
N GLY A 183 -0.08 2.05 4.66
CA GLY A 183 -0.16 1.58 3.27
C GLY A 183 1.18 1.13 2.66
N LEU A 184 2.30 1.48 3.29
CA LEU A 184 3.67 1.09 2.88
C LEU A 184 4.49 0.67 4.12
N PRO A 185 4.12 -0.45 4.77
CA PRO A 185 4.81 -0.91 5.97
C PRO A 185 6.19 -1.49 5.60
N SER A 186 7.13 -1.46 6.55
CA SER A 186 8.47 -2.01 6.36
C SER A 186 8.48 -3.53 6.13
N ILE A 187 7.52 -4.25 6.71
CA ILE A 187 7.25 -5.66 6.40
C ILE A 187 5.78 -5.76 6.00
N GLN A 188 5.53 -6.05 4.73
CA GLN A 188 4.20 -6.10 4.14
C GLN A 188 3.77 -7.54 3.89
N CYS A 189 2.69 -7.97 4.52
CA CYS A 189 2.00 -9.21 4.20
C CYS A 189 0.92 -8.93 3.15
N SER A 190 0.88 -9.67 2.04
CA SER A 190 -0.17 -9.48 1.01
C SER A 190 -1.57 -9.89 1.50
N THR A 191 -1.65 -10.91 2.35
CA THR A 191 -2.92 -11.48 2.85
C THR A 191 -2.84 -11.82 4.34
N THR A 192 -3.99 -12.18 4.92
CA THR A 192 -4.11 -12.67 6.31
C THR A 192 -3.42 -14.02 6.54
N THR A 193 -3.12 -14.77 5.47
CA THR A 193 -2.49 -16.10 5.51
C THR A 193 -0.97 -16.06 5.55
N CYS A 194 -0.34 -14.91 5.29
CA CYS A 194 1.10 -14.73 5.46
C CYS A 194 1.50 -14.88 6.93
N LYS A 195 2.73 -15.34 7.19
CA LYS A 195 3.27 -15.52 8.53
C LYS A 195 4.60 -14.79 8.68
N LEU A 196 4.69 -13.92 9.69
CA LEU A 196 5.93 -13.31 10.13
C LEU A 196 6.33 -13.95 11.46
N ALA A 197 7.42 -14.72 11.47
CA ALA A 197 7.97 -15.32 12.68
C ALA A 197 9.21 -14.55 13.11
N LEU A 198 9.16 -13.97 14.31
CA LEU A 198 10.28 -13.28 14.93
C LEU A 198 10.84 -14.16 16.06
N ASP A 199 12.11 -14.53 15.95
CA ASP A 199 12.77 -15.44 16.88
C ASP A 199 14.04 -14.80 17.44
N ASN A 200 14.02 -14.40 18.72
CA ASN A 200 15.13 -13.68 19.35
C ASN A 200 15.49 -12.39 18.56
N VAL A 201 14.52 -11.47 18.46
CA VAL A 201 14.60 -10.27 17.61
C VAL A 201 14.38 -8.99 18.42
N ALA A 202 15.22 -7.99 18.20
CA ALA A 202 15.00 -6.63 18.69
C ALA A 202 14.49 -5.72 17.55
N LEU A 203 13.24 -5.27 17.64
CA LEU A 203 12.70 -4.18 16.84
C LEU A 203 13.15 -2.84 17.46
N ALA A 204 14.15 -2.21 16.85
CA ALA A 204 14.67 -0.91 17.25
C ALA A 204 14.07 0.17 16.36
N LEU A 205 12.90 0.67 16.78
CA LEU A 205 12.03 1.52 15.98
C LEU A 205 12.55 2.95 15.90
N ALA A 206 12.80 3.45 14.68
CA ALA A 206 13.02 4.88 14.44
C ALA A 206 11.79 5.59 13.84
N ASP A 207 10.77 4.84 13.43
CA ASP A 207 9.42 5.31 13.12
C ASP A 207 8.40 4.22 13.51
N ASP A 208 7.11 4.49 13.38
CA ASP A 208 6.07 3.50 13.63
C ASP A 208 6.26 2.24 12.75
N PHE A 209 6.05 1.08 13.35
CA PHE A 209 6.09 -0.23 12.69
C PHE A 209 4.66 -0.75 12.54
N TYR A 210 4.15 -0.81 11.32
CA TYR A 210 2.78 -1.23 11.03
C TYR A 210 2.72 -2.72 10.67
N PHE A 211 1.93 -3.48 11.41
CA PHE A 211 1.60 -4.87 11.12
C PHE A 211 0.09 -5.00 10.86
N SER A 212 -0.30 -4.77 9.60
CA SER A 212 -1.70 -4.62 9.19
C SER A 212 -2.35 -5.87 8.61
N ARG A 213 -1.55 -6.89 8.24
CA ARG A 213 -2.03 -8.17 7.71
C ARG A 213 -1.09 -9.30 8.10
N GLY A 214 -1.59 -10.52 8.03
CA GLY A 214 -0.85 -11.75 8.33
C GLY A 214 -0.81 -12.09 9.82
N GLN A 215 -0.19 -13.21 10.13
CA GLN A 215 -0.04 -13.74 11.48
C GLN A 215 1.37 -13.45 12.00
N LEU A 216 1.49 -12.85 13.18
CA LEU A 216 2.76 -12.69 13.87
C LEU A 216 2.98 -13.89 14.81
N PHE A 217 4.17 -14.48 14.73
CA PHE A 217 4.64 -15.50 15.66
C PHE A 217 5.86 -14.95 16.42
N VAL A 218 5.77 -14.95 17.75
CA VAL A 218 6.84 -14.52 18.65
C VAL A 218 7.46 -15.75 19.29
N HIS A 219 8.73 -15.99 18.99
CA HIS A 219 9.55 -17.06 19.56
C HIS A 219 10.71 -16.46 20.37
N ASN A 220 11.03 -17.07 21.52
CA ASN A 220 12.02 -16.57 22.47
C ASN A 220 11.74 -15.08 22.82
N ASP A 221 12.77 -14.24 22.90
CA ASP A 221 12.60 -12.83 23.26
C ASP A 221 12.44 -11.96 22.01
N VAL A 222 11.27 -11.32 21.89
CA VAL A 222 11.04 -10.26 20.90
C VAL A 222 10.84 -8.95 21.63
N THR A 223 11.79 -8.04 21.46
CA THR A 223 11.81 -6.74 22.13
C THR A 223 11.49 -5.63 21.16
N VAL A 224 10.56 -4.75 21.52
CA VAL A 224 10.24 -3.52 20.80
C VAL A 224 10.77 -2.35 21.62
N SER A 225 11.59 -1.53 21.00
CA SER A 225 12.27 -0.39 21.63
C SER A 225 12.28 0.81 20.69
N GLY A 226 12.53 1.99 21.24
CA GLY A 226 12.49 3.27 20.52
C GLY A 226 11.44 4.20 21.11
N THR A 227 11.12 5.27 20.39
CA THR A 227 10.10 6.27 20.79
C THR A 227 8.84 6.21 19.92
N SER A 228 8.76 5.18 19.07
CA SER A 228 7.71 5.02 18.07
C SER A 228 6.75 3.88 18.44
N SER A 229 5.71 3.71 17.64
CA SER A 229 4.65 2.76 17.91
C SER A 229 4.86 1.44 17.17
N PHE A 230 4.66 0.32 17.84
CA PHE A 230 4.29 -0.92 17.16
C PHE A 230 2.77 -0.93 17.00
N VAL A 231 2.30 -0.85 15.75
CA VAL A 231 0.88 -0.76 15.41
C VAL A 231 0.40 -2.10 14.87
N TYR A 232 -0.37 -2.81 15.68
CA TYR A 232 -1.01 -4.06 15.31
C TYR A 232 -2.42 -3.79 14.82
N SER A 233 -2.68 -3.97 13.52
CA SER A 233 -4.03 -3.85 12.94
C SER A 233 -4.48 -5.08 12.14
N SER A 234 -3.69 -6.16 12.15
CA SER A 234 -4.06 -7.41 11.48
C SER A 234 -5.34 -8.03 12.04
N PRO A 235 -6.29 -8.46 11.19
CA PRO A 235 -7.46 -9.25 11.62
C PRO A 235 -7.10 -10.70 11.94
N ALA A 236 -5.92 -11.17 11.52
CA ALA A 236 -5.50 -12.55 11.76
C ALA A 236 -5.06 -12.76 13.22
N MET A 237 -5.15 -13.99 13.70
CA MET A 237 -4.63 -14.36 15.03
C MET A 237 -3.11 -14.51 14.97
N SER A 238 -2.45 -13.90 15.94
CA SER A 238 -1.02 -13.92 16.22
C SER A 238 -0.73 -14.62 17.55
N PHE A 239 0.48 -15.11 17.72
CA PHE A 239 0.83 -16.04 18.80
C PHE A 239 2.15 -15.65 19.47
N VAL A 240 2.16 -15.71 20.80
CA VAL A 240 3.37 -15.69 21.62
C VAL A 240 3.57 -17.08 22.18
N ASP A 241 4.64 -17.73 21.76
CA ASP A 241 4.92 -19.12 22.07
C ASP A 241 5.20 -19.37 23.56
N ASN A 242 5.19 -20.66 23.93
CA ASN A 242 5.57 -21.09 25.27
C ASN A 242 6.99 -20.61 25.60
N HIS A 243 7.17 -20.00 26.77
CA HIS A 243 8.42 -19.38 27.23
C HIS A 243 8.93 -18.22 26.36
N ALA A 244 8.14 -17.74 25.41
CA ALA A 244 8.48 -16.54 24.64
C ALA A 244 8.02 -15.27 25.36
N THR A 245 8.73 -14.18 25.11
CA THR A 245 8.45 -12.86 25.66
C THR A 245 8.21 -11.88 24.52
N LEU A 246 7.05 -11.23 24.50
CA LEU A 246 6.85 -10.00 23.73
C LEU A 246 7.04 -8.81 24.68
N TYR A 247 8.12 -8.07 24.49
CA TYR A 247 8.58 -7.04 25.41
C TYR A 247 8.50 -5.65 24.77
N PHE A 248 7.82 -4.70 25.40
CA PHE A 248 7.80 -3.29 25.01
C PHE A 248 8.61 -2.47 26.00
N ASP A 249 9.66 -1.80 25.50
CA ASP A 249 10.61 -1.03 26.30
C ASP A 249 10.19 0.43 26.49
N HIS A 250 10.95 1.15 27.32
CA HIS A 250 10.64 2.50 27.78
C HIS A 250 10.39 3.48 26.63
N ASN A 251 9.32 4.29 26.74
CA ASN A 251 8.85 5.27 25.76
C ASN A 251 8.38 4.71 24.40
N THR A 252 8.28 3.38 24.26
CA THR A 252 7.63 2.77 23.09
C THR A 252 6.11 2.78 23.27
N THR A 253 5.35 2.83 22.18
CA THR A 253 3.89 2.63 22.23
C THR A 253 3.51 1.30 21.59
N PHE A 254 2.69 0.50 22.25
CA PHE A 254 1.96 -0.59 21.63
C PHE A 254 0.53 -0.13 21.29
N SER A 255 0.24 -0.01 20.00
CA SER A 255 -1.09 0.33 19.51
C SER A 255 -1.78 -0.93 18.99
N TYR A 256 -2.81 -1.38 19.70
CA TYR A 256 -3.60 -2.56 19.37
C TYR A 256 -4.94 -2.14 18.77
N CYS A 257 -5.09 -2.33 17.46
CA CYS A 257 -6.24 -1.87 16.72
C CYS A 257 -6.58 -2.81 15.55
N PRO A 258 -6.79 -4.12 15.81
CA PRO A 258 -7.14 -5.07 14.76
C PRO A 258 -8.40 -4.64 14.02
N THR A 259 -8.43 -4.86 12.71
CA THR A 259 -9.68 -4.74 11.95
C THR A 259 -10.64 -5.83 12.42
N THR A 260 -11.93 -5.49 12.56
CA THR A 260 -12.97 -6.42 13.00
C THR A 260 -13.34 -7.44 11.92
N TRP A 261 -12.88 -7.20 10.69
CA TRP A 261 -13.14 -8.05 9.55
C TRP A 261 -11.88 -8.59 8.92
N GLY A 262 -11.93 -9.89 8.67
CA GLY A 262 -10.97 -10.67 7.93
C GLY A 262 -11.65 -11.95 7.46
N ASP A 263 -11.02 -12.64 6.52
CA ASP A 263 -11.51 -13.82 5.80
C ASP A 263 -12.05 -15.00 6.64
N TYR A 264 -11.94 -14.93 7.98
CA TYR A 264 -12.14 -16.05 8.90
C TYR A 264 -13.43 -16.02 9.72
N THR A 265 -14.14 -14.89 9.81
CA THR A 265 -15.36 -14.81 10.63
C THR A 265 -16.46 -14.15 9.83
N GLY A 266 -17.27 -14.95 9.13
CA GLY A 266 -18.51 -14.47 8.48
C GLY A 266 -19.60 -14.03 9.48
N PHE A 267 -19.21 -13.42 10.60
CA PHE A 267 -20.06 -12.94 11.68
C PHE A 267 -19.73 -11.47 11.94
N ALA A 268 -20.77 -10.67 12.16
CA ALA A 268 -20.65 -9.29 12.64
C ALA A 268 -19.93 -9.25 13.99
N TYR A 269 -19.19 -8.17 14.24
CA TYR A 269 -18.48 -7.97 15.49
C TYR A 269 -19.49 -7.65 16.59
N ASP A 270 -19.50 -8.46 17.64
CA ASP A 270 -20.53 -8.37 18.70
C ASP A 270 -20.24 -7.28 19.75
N GLY A 271 -19.23 -6.44 19.52
CA GLY A 271 -18.77 -5.43 20.48
C GLY A 271 -17.85 -5.95 21.58
N SER A 272 -17.51 -7.25 21.60
CA SER A 272 -16.68 -7.83 22.65
C SER A 272 -15.17 -7.71 22.38
N PRO A 273 -14.33 -7.51 23.41
CA PRO A 273 -12.88 -7.39 23.25
C PRO A 273 -12.23 -8.54 22.49
N LEU A 274 -11.45 -8.21 21.46
CA LEU A 274 -10.81 -9.21 20.59
C LEU A 274 -9.51 -9.76 21.18
N GLU A 275 -9.33 -11.07 21.14
CA GLU A 275 -8.06 -11.77 21.38
C GLU A 275 -7.37 -12.09 20.05
N ARG A 276 -6.62 -11.13 19.48
CA ARG A 276 -5.82 -11.34 18.27
C ARG A 276 -4.36 -11.64 18.56
N ILE A 277 -3.87 -11.40 19.76
CA ILE A 277 -2.55 -11.85 20.21
C ILE A 277 -2.77 -12.85 21.34
N LYS A 278 -2.54 -14.13 21.03
CA LYS A 278 -2.74 -15.23 21.96
C LYS A 278 -1.43 -15.60 22.65
N LEU A 279 -1.40 -15.50 23.97
CA LEU A 279 -0.34 -16.10 24.78
C LEU A 279 -0.62 -17.59 24.91
N MET A 280 0.29 -18.45 24.42
CA MET A 280 -0.02 -19.87 24.20
C MET A 280 -0.25 -20.66 25.49
N ASN A 281 0.37 -20.26 26.60
CA ASN A 281 0.17 -20.84 27.93
C ASN A 281 0.67 -19.88 29.03
N LYS A 282 0.62 -20.30 30.31
CA LYS A 282 1.12 -19.54 31.48
C LYS A 282 2.62 -19.18 31.49
N THR A 283 3.40 -19.67 30.52
CA THR A 283 4.84 -19.34 30.37
C THR A 283 5.09 -18.29 29.30
N ALA A 284 4.14 -18.05 28.41
CA ALA A 284 4.19 -16.94 27.44
C ALA A 284 3.96 -15.61 28.17
N THR A 285 4.78 -14.61 27.85
CA THR A 285 4.83 -13.36 28.62
C THR A 285 4.68 -12.14 27.70
N LEU A 286 3.83 -11.20 28.11
CA LEU A 286 3.71 -9.87 27.55
C LEU A 286 4.22 -8.85 28.57
N VAL A 287 5.18 -8.00 28.20
CA VAL A 287 5.81 -7.05 29.12
C VAL A 287 5.64 -5.62 28.61
N PHE A 288 5.19 -4.73 29.48
CA PHE A 288 5.23 -3.28 29.29
C PHE A 288 6.16 -2.67 30.33
N ASN A 289 7.36 -2.29 29.90
CA ASN A 289 8.33 -1.63 30.75
C ASN A 289 8.42 -0.15 30.39
N GLY A 290 7.66 0.70 31.08
CA GLY A 290 7.67 2.13 30.80
C GLY A 290 7.10 2.48 29.41
N ALA A 291 6.32 1.57 28.83
CA ALA A 291 5.71 1.68 27.51
C ALA A 291 4.23 2.06 27.64
N ASP A 292 3.70 2.69 26.59
CA ASP A 292 2.28 3.02 26.49
C ASP A 292 1.52 1.90 25.77
N PHE A 293 0.36 1.50 26.30
CA PHE A 293 -0.60 0.64 25.62
C PHE A 293 -1.81 1.45 25.16
N LYS A 294 -2.22 1.29 23.90
CA LYS A 294 -3.40 1.96 23.33
C LYS A 294 -4.28 0.96 22.60
N ALA A 295 -5.56 0.87 22.95
CA ALA A 295 -6.54 0.06 22.24
C ALA A 295 -7.52 0.92 21.41
N SER A 296 -7.97 0.43 20.25
CA SER A 296 -9.08 1.05 19.50
C SER A 296 -10.45 0.68 20.07
N HIS A 297 -11.54 1.08 19.37
CA HIS A 297 -12.93 0.76 19.72
C HIS A 297 -13.18 -0.73 20.02
N VAL A 298 -12.33 -1.63 19.49
CA VAL A 298 -12.43 -3.09 19.68
C VAL A 298 -11.98 -3.59 21.05
N GLY A 299 -11.20 -2.81 21.81
CA GLY A 299 -10.56 -3.31 23.03
C GLY A 299 -9.58 -4.47 22.77
N MET A 300 -8.97 -5.01 23.82
CA MET A 300 -8.07 -6.17 23.72
C MET A 300 -8.42 -7.19 24.79
N LYS A 301 -8.45 -8.46 24.43
CA LYS A 301 -8.58 -9.56 25.39
C LYS A 301 -7.32 -10.39 25.43
N VAL A 302 -6.89 -10.74 26.64
CA VAL A 302 -5.82 -11.70 26.91
C VAL A 302 -6.40 -12.78 27.80
N THR A 303 -6.37 -14.04 27.37
CA THR A 303 -7.01 -15.13 28.12
C THR A 303 -6.03 -16.12 28.75
N SER A 304 -4.75 -16.08 28.45
CA SER A 304 -3.74 -16.92 29.13
C SER A 304 -2.41 -16.17 29.23
N GLY A 305 -1.40 -16.80 29.85
CA GLY A 305 -0.06 -16.22 29.96
C GLY A 305 0.13 -15.25 31.12
N GLN A 306 1.23 -14.50 31.05
CA GLN A 306 1.62 -13.51 32.04
C GLN A 306 1.67 -12.12 31.41
N VAL A 307 1.18 -11.12 32.13
CA VAL A 307 1.29 -9.70 31.76
C VAL A 307 2.07 -8.98 32.84
N LEU A 308 3.24 -8.44 32.50
CA LEU A 308 4.11 -7.73 33.43
C LEU A 308 4.08 -6.23 33.13
N LEU A 309 3.80 -5.42 34.15
CA LEU A 309 3.78 -3.96 34.08
C LEU A 309 4.90 -3.41 34.96
N ASP A 310 5.85 -2.70 34.37
CA ASP A 310 7.01 -2.13 35.07
C ASP A 310 7.23 -0.65 34.74
N ASN A 311 7.86 0.10 35.64
CA ASN A 311 8.07 1.54 35.53
C ASN A 311 6.75 2.32 35.27
N GLN A 312 6.77 3.38 34.46
CA GLN A 312 5.58 4.19 34.18
C GLN A 312 4.85 3.67 32.93
N VAL A 313 3.77 2.93 33.13
CA VAL A 313 2.95 2.40 32.04
C VAL A 313 1.66 3.21 31.94
N MET A 314 1.37 3.73 30.75
CA MET A 314 0.06 4.29 30.45
C MET A 314 -0.77 3.24 29.70
N ILE A 315 -2.02 3.05 30.12
CA ILE A 315 -3.01 2.23 29.42
C ILE A 315 -4.11 3.18 28.99
N ASP A 316 -4.30 3.38 27.68
CA ASP A 316 -5.37 4.20 27.12
C ASP A 316 -6.35 3.32 26.34
N THR A 317 -7.59 3.23 26.81
CA THR A 317 -8.67 2.42 26.24
C THR A 317 -9.93 3.24 25.97
N ARG A 318 -9.84 4.57 25.91
CA ARG A 318 -10.98 5.43 25.57
C ARG A 318 -11.37 5.24 24.10
N SER A 319 -12.67 5.02 23.83
CA SER A 319 -13.18 5.03 22.46
C SER A 319 -13.34 6.44 21.91
N GLN A 320 -13.19 6.49 20.58
CA GLN A 320 -13.31 7.64 19.70
C GLN A 320 -12.26 8.74 19.96
N ASP A 321 -11.21 8.70 19.14
CA ASP A 321 -10.67 9.93 18.58
C ASP A 321 -11.87 10.68 17.99
N ALA A 322 -12.45 11.67 18.66
CA ALA A 322 -13.24 12.63 17.91
C ALA A 322 -12.25 13.39 17.05
N VAL A 323 -12.43 13.22 15.76
CA VAL A 323 -11.62 13.85 14.75
C VAL A 323 -12.06 15.31 14.70
N GLY A 324 -11.46 16.15 15.54
CA GLY A 324 -11.49 17.58 15.31
C GLY A 324 -10.79 17.84 13.99
N LEU A 325 -11.42 18.59 13.10
CA LEU A 325 -10.75 19.02 11.88
C LEU A 325 -10.37 20.48 12.04
N SER A 326 -9.08 20.80 11.95
CA SER A 326 -8.58 22.17 11.98
C SER A 326 -8.08 22.58 10.60
N PHE A 327 -8.46 23.77 10.15
CA PHE A 327 -7.84 24.36 8.96
C PHE A 327 -6.39 24.68 9.29
N LEU A 328 -5.45 24.04 8.60
CA LEU A 328 -4.02 24.20 8.86
C LEU A 328 -3.39 25.19 7.89
N GLY A 329 -3.85 25.22 6.65
CA GLY A 329 -3.32 26.12 5.63
C GLY A 329 -4.01 25.99 4.29
N ASP A 330 -3.85 27.02 3.48
CA ASP A 330 -4.16 27.04 2.07
C ASP A 330 -2.90 27.45 1.29
N SER A 331 -3.06 27.74 0.01
CA SER A 331 -2.01 28.24 -0.87
C SER A 331 -1.94 29.76 -0.96
N THR A 332 -2.40 30.49 0.06
CA THR A 332 -2.56 31.97 0.06
C THR A 332 -1.42 32.73 -0.64
N GLY A 333 -1.78 33.53 -1.64
CA GLY A 333 -0.91 34.53 -2.27
C GLY A 333 -0.44 34.24 -3.69
N ASN A 334 -0.61 33.01 -4.20
CA ASN A 334 -0.38 32.68 -5.61
C ASN A 334 -1.72 32.38 -6.28
N HIS A 335 -2.21 33.34 -7.09
CA HIS A 335 -3.43 33.15 -7.86
C HIS A 335 -3.33 31.91 -8.73
N TYR A 336 -4.24 30.96 -8.54
CA TYR A 336 -4.42 29.87 -9.48
C TYR A 336 -4.96 30.42 -10.80
N GLU A 337 -4.35 30.04 -11.92
CA GLU A 337 -4.94 30.23 -13.26
C GLU A 337 -5.98 29.11 -13.57
N THR A 338 -6.65 28.60 -12.53
CA THR A 338 -7.72 27.60 -12.66
C THR A 338 -9.02 28.09 -12.01
N GLU A 339 -10.12 27.95 -12.75
CA GLU A 339 -11.47 28.30 -12.30
C GLU A 339 -12.05 27.25 -11.35
N ARG A 340 -11.53 26.03 -11.37
CA ARG A 340 -12.02 24.90 -10.57
C ARG A 340 -10.92 23.85 -10.43
N ILE A 341 -10.56 23.48 -9.21
CA ILE A 341 -9.74 22.29 -8.96
C ILE A 341 -10.64 21.07 -9.09
N SER A 342 -10.43 20.28 -10.13
CA SER A 342 -11.17 19.04 -10.38
C SER A 342 -10.51 17.83 -9.72
N SER A 343 -9.18 17.87 -9.53
CA SER A 343 -8.43 16.77 -8.95
C SER A 343 -7.23 17.30 -8.16
N LEU A 344 -6.98 16.67 -7.02
CA LEU A 344 -5.73 16.77 -6.28
C LEU A 344 -5.28 15.40 -5.78
N ALA A 345 -3.97 15.27 -5.52
CA ALA A 345 -3.41 14.04 -4.97
C ALA A 345 -2.15 14.34 -4.14
N TRP A 346 -2.15 13.88 -2.89
CA TRP A 346 -0.92 13.81 -2.10
C TRP A 346 0.08 12.87 -2.76
N SER A 347 1.35 13.29 -2.81
CA SER A 347 2.45 12.41 -3.16
C SER A 347 2.55 11.27 -2.14
N PRO A 348 2.98 10.06 -2.52
CA PRO A 348 3.14 8.92 -1.60
C PRO A 348 4.04 9.23 -0.40
N CYS A 349 4.99 10.16 -0.55
CA CYS A 349 5.88 10.57 0.54
C CYS A 349 5.27 11.60 1.52
N GLY A 350 4.04 12.07 1.27
CA GLY A 350 3.31 13.01 2.12
C GLY A 350 3.85 14.45 2.12
N ARG A 351 4.76 14.81 1.19
CA ARG A 351 5.40 16.15 1.16
C ARG A 351 4.82 17.08 0.12
N TYR A 352 4.28 16.54 -0.97
CA TYR A 352 3.78 17.33 -2.08
C TYR A 352 2.30 17.05 -2.35
N VAL A 353 1.61 18.04 -2.90
CA VAL A 353 0.23 17.93 -3.39
C VAL A 353 0.22 18.36 -4.86
N ALA A 354 -0.14 17.43 -5.73
CA ALA A 354 -0.41 17.71 -7.13
C ALA A 354 -1.84 18.24 -7.27
N VAL A 355 -2.04 19.25 -8.09
CA VAL A 355 -3.33 19.93 -8.27
C VAL A 355 -3.58 20.16 -9.76
N GLY A 356 -4.78 19.86 -10.23
CA GLY A 356 -5.21 20.03 -11.62
C GLY A 356 -6.68 20.41 -11.73
N GLY A 357 -7.02 21.20 -12.74
CA GLY A 357 -8.35 21.79 -12.84
C GLY A 357 -8.71 22.36 -14.21
N LEU A 358 -9.82 23.09 -14.24
CA LEU A 358 -10.30 23.84 -15.40
C LEU A 358 -9.48 25.12 -15.57
N ALA A 359 -8.84 25.33 -16.71
CA ALA A 359 -8.05 26.53 -16.96
C ALA A 359 -8.92 27.78 -17.09
N THR A 360 -8.40 28.96 -16.70
CA THR A 360 -9.03 30.28 -16.95
C THR A 360 -8.91 30.75 -18.42
N GLY A 361 -8.59 29.82 -19.33
CA GLY A 361 -8.32 30.04 -20.75
C GLY A 361 -7.04 29.31 -21.22
N GLY A 362 -7.07 28.73 -22.41
CA GLY A 362 -5.95 27.95 -22.96
C GLY A 362 -5.84 26.54 -22.37
N ASP A 363 -4.62 26.01 -22.40
CA ASP A 363 -4.31 24.66 -21.93
C ASP A 363 -4.22 24.59 -20.39
N ALA A 364 -4.76 23.53 -19.80
CA ALA A 364 -4.69 23.27 -18.37
C ALA A 364 -3.28 22.88 -17.93
N SER A 365 -2.93 23.26 -16.70
CA SER A 365 -1.64 22.94 -16.10
C SER A 365 -1.80 22.12 -14.83
N VAL A 366 -0.84 21.23 -14.61
CA VAL A 366 -0.63 20.58 -13.32
C VAL A 366 0.23 21.50 -12.46
N TYR A 367 -0.20 21.74 -11.23
CA TYR A 367 0.55 22.52 -10.25
C TYR A 367 1.03 21.60 -9.13
N MET A 368 2.29 21.78 -8.72
CA MET A 368 2.88 21.07 -7.59
C MET A 368 3.07 22.01 -6.41
N TYR A 369 2.55 21.61 -5.25
CA TYR A 369 2.70 22.33 -4.00
C TYR A 369 3.50 21.50 -3.01
N TYR A 370 4.41 22.14 -2.28
CA TYR A 370 5.07 21.57 -1.11
C TYR A 370 4.29 21.94 0.16
N TRP A 371 4.09 20.96 1.03
CA TRP A 371 3.51 21.16 2.36
C TRP A 371 4.62 21.25 3.41
N ASP A 372 4.71 22.41 4.07
CA ASP A 372 5.70 22.65 5.12
C ASP A 372 5.19 22.38 6.55
N GLY A 373 3.94 21.92 6.67
CA GLY A 373 3.23 21.73 7.94
C GLY A 373 2.27 22.87 8.31
N SER A 374 2.28 23.97 7.56
CA SER A 374 1.45 25.16 7.82
C SER A 374 0.87 25.82 6.57
N ALA A 375 1.54 25.71 5.41
CA ALA A 375 1.07 26.31 4.17
C ALA A 375 1.45 25.47 2.95
N LEU A 376 0.71 25.66 1.85
CA LEU A 376 1.04 25.10 0.55
C LEU A 376 1.85 26.11 -0.27
N ALA A 377 3.11 25.78 -0.56
CA ALA A 377 3.97 26.59 -1.42
C ALA A 377 4.09 25.97 -2.81
N LYS A 378 3.73 26.70 -3.88
CA LYS A 378 3.92 26.23 -5.26
C LYS A 378 5.42 26.06 -5.54
N VAL A 379 5.82 24.87 -5.98
CA VAL A 379 7.21 24.53 -6.31
C VAL A 379 7.45 24.23 -7.78
N ALA A 380 6.41 23.79 -8.50
CA ALA A 380 6.50 23.53 -9.94
C ALA A 380 5.13 23.62 -10.61
N ASP A 381 5.15 23.69 -11.93
CA ASP A 381 3.99 23.45 -12.79
C ASP A 381 4.43 22.87 -14.13
N ALA A 382 3.48 22.23 -14.82
CA ALA A 382 3.65 21.79 -16.19
C ALA A 382 2.33 21.91 -16.97
N VAL A 383 2.40 22.52 -18.14
CA VAL A 383 1.28 22.62 -19.07
C VAL A 383 1.00 21.25 -19.68
N PHE A 384 -0.26 20.84 -19.67
CA PHE A 384 -0.73 19.71 -20.45
C PHE A 384 -1.33 20.24 -21.75
N PRO A 385 -0.66 20.05 -22.90
CA PRO A 385 -1.11 20.58 -24.17
C PRO A 385 -2.48 20.00 -24.58
N THR A 386 -3.33 20.82 -25.22
CA THR A 386 -4.61 20.43 -25.85
C THR A 386 -5.76 20.03 -24.93
N ILE A 387 -5.55 20.00 -23.61
CA ILE A 387 -6.63 19.80 -22.63
C ILE A 387 -6.97 21.14 -21.98
N PHE A 388 -8.26 21.47 -21.84
CA PHE A 388 -8.66 22.70 -21.14
C PHE A 388 -9.11 22.43 -19.69
N SER A 389 -9.33 21.16 -19.33
CA SER A 389 -9.65 20.76 -17.96
C SER A 389 -8.97 19.44 -17.63
N ILE A 390 -8.08 19.45 -16.64
CA ILE A 390 -7.63 18.22 -15.98
C ILE A 390 -8.80 17.68 -15.17
N THR A 391 -9.10 16.39 -15.30
CA THR A 391 -10.20 15.71 -14.60
C THR A 391 -9.69 14.78 -13.51
N SER A 392 -8.51 14.19 -13.68
CA SER A 392 -7.97 13.24 -12.72
C SER A 392 -6.44 13.18 -12.77
N LEU A 393 -5.86 13.01 -11.57
CA LEU A 393 -4.44 12.87 -11.30
C LEU A 393 -4.21 11.61 -10.48
N SER A 394 -3.17 10.85 -10.79
CA SER A 394 -2.79 9.67 -9.99
C SER A 394 -1.28 9.51 -9.95
N TRP A 395 -0.72 9.38 -8.75
CA TRP A 395 0.69 9.12 -8.52
C TRP A 395 1.02 7.64 -8.70
N SER A 396 2.19 7.33 -9.26
CA SER A 396 2.83 6.04 -9.08
C SER A 396 3.15 5.82 -7.60
N CYS A 397 3.18 4.57 -7.15
CA CYS A 397 3.40 4.24 -5.74
C CYS A 397 4.77 4.69 -5.21
N ASP A 398 5.78 4.82 -6.08
CA ASP A 398 7.11 5.34 -5.76
C ASP A 398 7.18 6.87 -5.74
N GLY A 399 6.12 7.57 -6.15
CA GLY A 399 6.05 9.03 -6.18
C GLY A 399 6.92 9.70 -7.25
N LYS A 400 7.47 8.93 -8.20
CA LYS A 400 8.31 9.47 -9.28
C LYS A 400 7.52 9.85 -10.52
N TYR A 401 6.31 9.31 -10.68
CA TYR A 401 5.50 9.53 -11.86
C TYR A 401 4.09 9.97 -11.50
N LEU A 402 3.54 10.87 -12.30
CA LEU A 402 2.18 11.37 -12.15
C LEU A 402 1.44 11.18 -13.47
N ALA A 403 0.44 10.32 -13.49
CA ALA A 403 -0.47 10.18 -14.62
C ALA A 403 -1.58 11.21 -14.55
N VAL A 404 -1.89 11.80 -15.70
CA VAL A 404 -2.83 12.90 -15.83
C VAL A 404 -3.73 12.63 -17.03
N VAL A 405 -5.02 12.91 -16.85
CA VAL A 405 -6.03 12.86 -17.92
C VAL A 405 -6.94 14.08 -17.84
N GLY A 406 -7.64 14.38 -18.93
CA GLY A 406 -8.48 15.55 -19.03
C GLY A 406 -9.50 15.52 -20.16
N ILE A 407 -10.21 16.63 -20.27
CA ILE A 407 -11.18 16.94 -21.32
C ILE A 407 -10.45 17.75 -22.40
N ILE A 408 -10.67 17.38 -23.66
CA ILE A 408 -10.06 17.99 -24.84
C ILE A 408 -11.10 18.60 -25.77
N ASP A 409 -10.68 19.54 -26.61
CA ASP A 409 -11.50 20.09 -27.71
C ASP A 409 -11.35 19.30 -29.04
N VAL A 410 -10.56 18.22 -29.03
CA VAL A 410 -10.22 17.40 -30.22
C VAL A 410 -10.60 15.94 -30.02
N VAL A 411 -10.22 15.04 -30.93
CA VAL A 411 -10.52 13.58 -30.83
C VAL A 411 -9.38 12.87 -30.11
N ASP A 412 -9.70 11.82 -29.34
CA ASP A 412 -8.79 10.96 -28.57
C ASP A 412 -8.08 11.65 -27.39
N ALA A 413 -8.74 11.69 -26.23
CA ALA A 413 -8.17 12.23 -24.99
C ALA A 413 -6.87 11.49 -24.60
N PRO A 414 -5.73 12.19 -24.45
CA PRO A 414 -4.48 11.54 -24.08
C PRO A 414 -4.41 11.26 -22.57
N VAL A 415 -3.68 10.19 -22.21
CA VAL A 415 -3.08 10.05 -20.89
C VAL A 415 -1.60 10.47 -20.98
N LEU A 416 -1.20 11.37 -20.10
CA LEU A 416 0.16 11.91 -20.02
C LEU A 416 0.79 11.54 -18.68
N VAL A 417 2.01 11.05 -18.72
CA VAL A 417 2.82 10.78 -17.54
C VAL A 417 3.93 11.81 -17.44
N TYR A 418 3.97 12.49 -16.30
CA TYR A 418 5.08 13.34 -15.89
C TYR A 418 6.01 12.56 -14.97
N HIS A 419 7.32 12.77 -15.10
CA HIS A 419 8.30 12.44 -14.10
C HIS A 419 8.47 13.62 -13.13
N TRP A 420 8.54 13.31 -11.83
CA TRP A 420 8.74 14.23 -10.73
C TRP A 420 10.08 13.95 -10.06
N ASP A 421 10.99 14.93 -10.10
CA ASP A 421 12.33 14.82 -9.51
C ASP A 421 12.44 15.48 -8.11
N GLY A 422 11.33 15.99 -7.57
CA GLY A 422 11.31 16.79 -6.34
C GLY A 422 11.32 18.31 -6.57
N SER A 423 11.50 18.77 -7.81
CA SER A 423 11.57 20.18 -8.17
C SER A 423 10.90 20.53 -9.50
N SER A 424 10.75 19.59 -10.42
CA SER A 424 10.19 19.82 -11.75
C SER A 424 9.30 18.66 -12.21
N LEU A 425 8.30 18.99 -13.03
CA LEU A 425 7.44 18.04 -13.73
C LEU A 425 7.87 17.99 -15.20
N THR A 426 8.41 16.86 -15.64
CA THR A 426 8.85 16.67 -17.03
C THR A 426 7.96 15.62 -17.72
N PRO A 427 7.31 15.93 -18.86
CA PRO A 427 6.52 14.93 -19.58
C PRO A 427 7.45 13.85 -20.13
N VAL A 428 7.18 12.59 -19.82
CA VAL A 428 8.02 11.44 -20.23
C VAL A 428 7.31 10.46 -21.16
N ALA A 429 5.98 10.37 -21.07
CA ALA A 429 5.21 9.50 -21.95
C ALA A 429 3.79 10.02 -22.19
N MET A 430 3.29 9.81 -23.39
CA MET A 430 1.92 10.15 -23.78
C MET A 430 1.35 9.00 -24.61
N SER A 431 0.11 8.62 -24.34
CA SER A 431 -0.66 7.73 -25.21
C SER A 431 -2.05 8.30 -25.43
N ASN A 432 -2.48 8.32 -26.68
CA ASN A 432 -3.88 8.63 -27.00
C ASN A 432 -4.76 7.50 -26.48
N VAL A 433 -5.78 7.85 -25.72
CA VAL A 433 -6.76 6.89 -25.26
C VAL A 433 -7.84 6.78 -26.34
N PRO A 434 -8.25 5.57 -26.78
CA PRO A 434 -9.22 5.39 -27.86
C PRO A 434 -10.67 5.79 -27.50
N TYR A 435 -10.85 6.92 -26.81
CA TYR A 435 -12.15 7.54 -26.58
C TYR A 435 -12.39 8.62 -27.62
N ALA A 436 -13.54 8.60 -28.29
CA ALA A 436 -13.91 9.66 -29.23
C ALA A 436 -14.16 11.04 -28.56
N ALA A 437 -14.17 11.14 -27.22
CA ALA A 437 -14.40 12.37 -26.48
C ALA A 437 -13.45 12.56 -25.27
N ASP A 438 -13.83 12.14 -24.06
CA ASP A 438 -13.23 12.63 -22.81
C ASP A 438 -12.61 11.51 -21.97
N ALA A 439 -11.49 11.79 -21.30
CA ALA A 439 -10.99 10.97 -20.21
C ALA A 439 -11.33 11.63 -18.86
N TYR A 440 -12.03 10.90 -17.99
CA TYR A 440 -12.56 11.43 -16.72
C TYR A 440 -11.76 10.97 -15.50
N THR A 441 -11.14 9.79 -15.56
CA THR A 441 -10.50 9.19 -14.39
C THR A 441 -9.26 8.39 -14.79
N VAL A 442 -8.23 8.47 -13.96
CA VAL A 442 -6.98 7.71 -14.10
C VAL A 442 -6.58 7.11 -12.76
N SER A 443 -6.05 5.89 -12.76
CA SER A 443 -5.60 5.22 -11.55
C SER A 443 -4.35 4.37 -11.83
N TRP A 444 -3.26 4.67 -11.14
CA TRP A 444 -2.08 3.81 -11.10
C TRP A 444 -2.36 2.54 -10.30
N SER A 445 -1.83 1.42 -10.78
CA SER A 445 -1.81 0.19 -9.99
C SER A 445 -0.87 0.37 -8.78
N PRO A 446 -1.15 -0.31 -7.64
CA PRO A 446 -0.34 -0.18 -6.42
C PRO A 446 1.11 -0.63 -6.60
N ASP A 447 1.38 -1.49 -7.59
CA ASP A 447 2.72 -1.96 -7.92
C ASP A 447 3.50 -1.02 -8.86
N GLY A 448 2.87 0.05 -9.36
CA GLY A 448 3.51 1.03 -10.24
C GLY A 448 3.80 0.50 -11.64
N ARG A 449 3.13 -0.58 -12.09
CA ARG A 449 3.36 -1.16 -13.43
C ARG A 449 2.26 -0.88 -14.44
N PHE A 450 1.08 -0.45 -13.99
CA PHE A 450 -0.08 -0.25 -14.85
C PHE A 450 -0.81 1.06 -14.55
N VAL A 451 -1.44 1.60 -15.59
CA VAL A 451 -2.31 2.78 -15.50
C VAL A 451 -3.66 2.42 -16.12
N ALA A 452 -4.72 2.50 -15.33
CA ALA A 452 -6.09 2.35 -15.80
C ALA A 452 -6.69 3.72 -16.11
N VAL A 453 -7.40 3.82 -17.24
CA VAL A 453 -8.07 5.04 -17.68
C VAL A 453 -9.53 4.74 -17.97
N GLY A 454 -10.41 5.63 -17.51
CA GLY A 454 -11.85 5.60 -17.73
C GLY A 454 -12.32 6.94 -18.30
N GLY A 455 -13.29 6.89 -19.20
CA GLY A 455 -13.73 8.06 -19.95
C GLY A 455 -15.16 7.97 -20.45
N TRP A 456 -15.44 8.72 -21.50
CA TRP A 456 -16.72 8.72 -22.20
C TRP A 456 -16.51 8.67 -23.71
N ASP A 457 -17.32 7.85 -24.36
CA ASP A 457 -17.46 7.78 -25.80
C ASP A 457 -18.93 7.49 -26.12
N SER A 458 -19.47 8.14 -27.13
CA SER A 458 -20.83 7.91 -27.66
C SER A 458 -21.09 6.50 -28.19
N VAL A 459 -20.03 5.72 -28.46
CA VAL A 459 -20.10 4.37 -29.05
C VAL A 459 -19.79 3.30 -28.02
N ALA A 460 -18.63 3.38 -27.36
CA ALA A 460 -18.23 2.45 -26.31
C ALA A 460 -17.17 3.09 -25.41
N ALA A 461 -17.38 3.10 -24.10
CA ALA A 461 -16.48 3.64 -23.10
C ALA A 461 -15.88 2.52 -22.22
N PRO A 462 -15.03 1.61 -22.78
CA PRO A 462 -14.38 0.60 -21.96
C PRO A 462 -13.35 1.24 -21.02
N VAL A 463 -12.94 0.49 -20.00
CA VAL A 463 -11.73 0.82 -19.24
C VAL A 463 -10.51 0.38 -20.06
N PHE A 464 -9.52 1.25 -20.22
CA PHE A 464 -8.25 0.90 -20.85
C PHE A 464 -7.14 0.73 -19.81
N VAL A 465 -6.31 -0.30 -19.96
CA VAL A 465 -5.14 -0.52 -19.10
C VAL A 465 -3.86 -0.44 -19.93
N TYR A 466 -2.93 0.39 -19.46
CA TYR A 466 -1.63 0.61 -20.05
C TYR A 466 -0.55 0.03 -19.15
N HIS A 467 0.42 -0.68 -19.72
CA HIS A 467 1.65 -1.06 -19.05
C HIS A 467 2.63 0.10 -19.08
N TRP A 468 3.27 0.34 -17.94
CA TRP A 468 4.32 1.33 -17.74
C TRP A 468 5.67 0.62 -17.64
N ASP A 469 6.58 0.92 -18.57
CA ASP A 469 7.95 0.37 -18.58
C ASP A 469 9.01 1.37 -18.06
N GLY A 470 8.59 2.53 -17.55
CA GLY A 470 9.48 3.62 -17.15
C GLY A 470 9.66 4.72 -18.20
N VAL A 471 9.27 4.47 -19.46
CA VAL A 471 9.47 5.40 -20.58
C VAL A 471 8.24 5.48 -21.49
N ASN A 472 7.43 4.44 -21.58
CA ASN A 472 6.29 4.32 -22.48
C ASN A 472 5.03 3.87 -21.75
N LEU A 473 3.88 4.33 -22.26
CA LEU A 473 2.57 3.77 -21.96
C LEU A 473 2.11 2.90 -23.12
N ILE A 474 2.02 1.59 -22.87
CA ILE A 474 1.63 0.62 -23.89
C ILE A 474 0.28 0.04 -23.51
N LYS A 475 -0.76 0.25 -24.34
CA LYS A 475 -2.07 -0.38 -24.09
C LYS A 475 -1.90 -1.91 -24.11
N VAL A 476 -2.28 -2.56 -23.01
CA VAL A 476 -2.18 -4.03 -22.86
C VAL A 476 -3.55 -4.69 -22.75
N ALA A 477 -4.56 -3.99 -22.27
CA ALA A 477 -5.90 -4.54 -22.13
C ALA A 477 -6.99 -3.46 -22.23
N ASP A 478 -8.21 -3.92 -22.44
CA ASP A 478 -9.43 -3.18 -22.16
C ASP A 478 -10.46 -4.07 -21.46
N SER A 479 -11.49 -3.46 -20.87
CA SER A 479 -12.63 -4.21 -20.38
C SER A 479 -13.37 -4.87 -21.55
N ALA A 480 -13.42 -6.20 -21.56
CA ALA A 480 -14.01 -6.99 -22.66
C ALA A 480 -15.47 -6.63 -23.00
N ALA A 481 -16.19 -6.02 -22.05
CA ALA A 481 -17.48 -5.38 -22.26
C ALA A 481 -17.45 -3.97 -21.66
N ASP A 482 -18.12 -3.04 -22.34
CA ASP A 482 -18.35 -1.68 -21.84
C ASP A 482 -19.24 -1.73 -20.58
N PRO A 483 -18.74 -1.26 -19.42
CA PRO A 483 -19.50 -1.30 -18.18
C PRO A 483 -20.78 -0.48 -18.23
N TYR A 484 -20.82 0.63 -18.99
CA TYR A 484 -21.96 1.55 -18.99
C TYR A 484 -22.57 1.78 -20.38
N ALA A 485 -22.28 0.89 -21.34
CA ALA A 485 -22.89 0.85 -22.68
C ALA A 485 -22.88 2.20 -23.42
N GLY A 486 -21.72 2.85 -23.52
CA GLY A 486 -21.52 4.12 -24.21
C GLY A 486 -21.75 5.36 -23.33
N SER A 487 -21.69 5.19 -22.01
CA SER A 487 -21.88 6.27 -21.04
C SER A 487 -20.62 6.51 -20.20
N MET A 488 -20.66 7.48 -19.28
CA MET A 488 -19.46 8.03 -18.63
C MET A 488 -18.95 7.13 -17.51
N ILE A 489 -17.67 6.73 -17.57
CA ILE A 489 -16.93 6.23 -16.41
C ILE A 489 -16.37 7.44 -15.67
N LYS A 490 -16.75 7.60 -14.40
CA LYS A 490 -16.39 8.78 -13.59
C LYS A 490 -15.35 8.47 -12.52
N SER A 491 -15.20 7.21 -12.11
CA SER A 491 -14.25 6.86 -11.05
C SER A 491 -13.69 5.45 -11.21
N LEU A 492 -12.40 5.31 -10.91
CA LEU A 492 -11.63 4.07 -10.93
C LEU A 492 -10.76 3.97 -9.68
N ALA A 493 -10.67 2.78 -9.08
CA ALA A 493 -9.72 2.52 -8.01
C ALA A 493 -9.25 1.07 -8.05
N TRP A 494 -7.92 0.89 -8.07
CA TRP A 494 -7.29 -0.40 -7.88
C TRP A 494 -7.41 -0.86 -6.42
N SER A 495 -7.63 -2.16 -6.21
CA SER A 495 -7.44 -2.78 -4.90
C SER A 495 -5.97 -2.71 -4.50
N SER A 496 -5.67 -2.67 -3.21
CA SER A 496 -4.30 -2.50 -2.70
C SER A 496 -3.35 -3.66 -3.05
N ASP A 497 -3.89 -4.83 -3.41
CA ASP A 497 -3.13 -5.98 -3.91
C ASP A 497 -2.93 -5.97 -5.44
N GLY A 498 -3.53 -5.01 -6.16
CA GLY A 498 -3.46 -4.87 -7.62
C GLY A 498 -4.22 -5.95 -8.41
N GLN A 499 -5.01 -6.81 -7.75
CA GLN A 499 -5.74 -7.89 -8.41
C GLN A 499 -7.11 -7.47 -8.94
N TYR A 500 -7.66 -6.37 -8.45
CA TYR A 500 -9.01 -5.93 -8.77
C TYR A 500 -9.07 -4.44 -9.07
N LEU A 501 -10.02 -4.06 -9.93
CA LEU A 501 -10.31 -2.69 -10.31
C LEU A 501 -11.81 -2.43 -10.13
N ALA A 502 -12.14 -1.51 -9.24
CA ALA A 502 -13.49 -1.02 -9.03
C ALA A 502 -13.78 0.10 -10.04
N VAL A 503 -14.96 0.05 -10.67
CA VAL A 503 -15.36 0.97 -11.74
C VAL A 503 -16.75 1.54 -11.42
N GLY A 504 -16.83 2.86 -11.45
CA GLY A 504 -18.03 3.66 -11.16
C GLY A 504 -18.31 4.69 -12.26
N GLY A 505 -19.58 4.91 -12.56
CA GLY A 505 -19.99 5.81 -13.63
C GLY A 505 -21.49 6.07 -13.69
N SER A 506 -21.94 6.59 -14.83
CA SER A 506 -23.34 6.87 -15.14
C SER A 506 -23.86 5.81 -16.09
N ALA A 507 -24.87 5.05 -15.69
CA ALA A 507 -25.39 3.96 -16.52
C ALA A 507 -26.47 4.40 -17.52
N GLY A 508 -26.63 5.71 -17.74
CA GLY A 508 -27.62 6.27 -18.68
C GLY A 508 -29.03 5.80 -18.34
N SER A 509 -29.64 4.97 -19.21
CA SER A 509 -30.98 4.40 -18.99
C SER A 509 -31.03 3.28 -17.96
N LEU A 510 -29.90 2.73 -17.53
CA LEU A 510 -29.79 1.69 -16.50
C LEU A 510 -29.75 2.31 -15.09
N THR A 511 -30.66 3.22 -14.77
CA THR A 511 -30.78 3.74 -13.40
C THR A 511 -31.42 2.66 -12.52
N PRO A 512 -30.80 2.27 -11.40
CA PRO A 512 -29.58 2.81 -10.76
C PRO A 512 -28.24 2.29 -11.31
N SER A 513 -27.20 3.13 -11.30
CA SER A 513 -25.87 2.79 -11.86
C SER A 513 -25.15 1.74 -11.00
N PRO A 514 -24.74 0.58 -11.54
CA PRO A 514 -24.03 -0.45 -10.78
C PRO A 514 -22.56 -0.09 -10.57
N VAL A 515 -21.97 -0.69 -9.52
CA VAL A 515 -20.52 -0.73 -9.31
C VAL A 515 -20.01 -2.01 -9.96
N TYR A 516 -19.03 -1.88 -10.87
CA TYR A 516 -18.40 -3.02 -11.52
C TYR A 516 -17.08 -3.37 -10.84
N MET A 517 -16.86 -4.67 -10.67
CA MET A 517 -15.58 -5.21 -10.24
C MET A 517 -14.93 -5.98 -11.39
N TYR A 518 -13.73 -5.59 -11.77
CA TYR A 518 -12.91 -6.32 -12.72
C TYR A 518 -11.74 -6.98 -12.02
N ARG A 519 -11.44 -8.21 -12.40
CA ARG A 519 -10.22 -8.92 -12.03
C ARG A 519 -9.14 -8.63 -13.06
N TRP A 520 -7.94 -8.39 -12.57
CA TRP A 520 -6.73 -8.16 -13.35
C TRP A 520 -5.75 -9.31 -13.11
N ASP A 521 -5.29 -9.93 -14.19
CA ASP A 521 -4.28 -11.01 -14.15
C ASP A 521 -2.92 -10.57 -14.72
N GLY A 522 -2.75 -9.28 -15.01
CA GLY A 522 -1.57 -8.72 -15.67
C GLY A 522 -1.69 -8.60 -17.20
N GLN A 523 -2.70 -9.22 -17.82
CA GLN A 523 -2.91 -9.22 -19.28
C GLN A 523 -4.35 -8.93 -19.67
N ASN A 524 -5.32 -9.35 -18.86
CA ASN A 524 -6.75 -9.27 -19.17
C ASN A 524 -7.50 -8.58 -18.03
N LEU A 525 -8.47 -7.75 -18.41
CA LEU A 525 -9.40 -7.12 -17.50
C LEU A 525 -10.77 -7.79 -17.64
N VAL A 526 -11.07 -8.74 -16.76
CA VAL A 526 -12.27 -9.59 -16.84
C VAL A 526 -13.25 -9.21 -15.74
N LYS A 527 -14.53 -9.00 -16.09
CA LYS A 527 -15.57 -8.72 -15.11
C LYS A 527 -15.67 -9.87 -14.10
N ALA A 528 -15.43 -9.57 -12.83
CA ALA A 528 -15.49 -10.51 -11.72
C ALA A 528 -16.86 -10.49 -11.05
N ALA A 529 -17.39 -9.29 -10.82
CA ALA A 529 -18.69 -9.10 -10.18
C ALA A 529 -19.33 -7.77 -10.60
N GLU A 530 -20.59 -7.62 -10.27
CA GLU A 530 -21.28 -6.33 -10.22
C GLU A 530 -22.16 -6.30 -8.98
N SER A 531 -22.37 -5.10 -8.43
CA SER A 531 -23.44 -4.85 -7.47
C SER A 531 -24.38 -3.81 -8.07
N ILE A 532 -25.65 -4.19 -8.21
CA ILE A 532 -26.70 -3.26 -8.55
C ILE A 532 -27.17 -2.64 -7.24
N LEU A 533 -26.81 -1.38 -7.06
CA LEU A 533 -27.31 -0.56 -5.99
C LEU A 533 -28.84 -0.47 -6.11
N ASN A 534 -29.61 -0.68 -5.04
CA ASN A 534 -30.95 -0.08 -4.96
C ASN A 534 -30.81 1.40 -4.56
N PHE A 535 -29.92 2.13 -5.25
CA PHE A 535 -29.80 3.56 -5.11
C PHE A 535 -31.12 4.17 -5.58
N SER A 536 -31.58 5.20 -4.90
CA SER A 536 -32.56 6.14 -5.41
C SER A 536 -31.95 6.95 -6.57
N GLY A 537 -31.65 6.28 -7.69
CA GLY A 537 -31.74 6.83 -9.04
C GLY A 537 -30.60 7.67 -9.62
N GLY A 538 -29.30 7.45 -9.32
CA GLY A 538 -28.30 8.21 -10.07
C GLY A 538 -26.86 7.70 -10.17
N GLU A 539 -25.97 8.64 -10.47
CA GLU A 539 -24.60 8.42 -10.99
C GLU A 539 -23.60 8.20 -9.85
N ILE A 540 -22.57 7.39 -10.10
CA ILE A 540 -21.45 7.22 -9.17
C ILE A 540 -20.36 8.22 -9.58
N TYR A 541 -20.01 9.14 -8.67
CA TYR A 541 -18.94 10.11 -8.90
C TYR A 541 -17.64 9.74 -8.21
N ALA A 542 -17.71 9.06 -7.07
CA ALA A 542 -16.54 8.70 -6.28
C ALA A 542 -16.62 7.25 -5.79
N LEU A 543 -15.51 6.54 -5.91
CA LEU A 543 -15.29 5.27 -5.23
C LEU A 543 -13.86 5.20 -4.68
N GLY A 544 -13.66 4.35 -3.67
CA GLY A 544 -12.35 4.14 -3.10
C GLY A 544 -12.28 2.82 -2.35
N TRP A 545 -11.17 2.10 -2.52
CA TRP A 545 -10.87 0.92 -1.72
C TRP A 545 -10.40 1.31 -0.34
N SER A 546 -10.79 0.52 0.66
CA SER A 546 -10.10 0.51 1.94
C SER A 546 -8.65 0.04 1.74
N PRO A 547 -7.69 0.52 2.54
CA PRO A 547 -6.28 0.12 2.43
C PRO A 547 -6.06 -1.39 2.60
N ASP A 548 -6.91 -2.03 3.40
CA ASP A 548 -6.91 -3.49 3.59
C ASP A 548 -7.51 -4.28 2.40
N GLY A 549 -8.02 -3.59 1.38
CA GLY A 549 -8.55 -4.20 0.16
C GLY A 549 -9.83 -5.01 0.35
N GLN A 550 -10.46 -4.95 1.53
CA GLN A 550 -11.67 -5.71 1.82
C GLN A 550 -12.94 -4.92 1.49
N TYR A 551 -12.88 -3.59 1.47
CA TYR A 551 -14.06 -2.75 1.29
C TYR A 551 -13.93 -1.79 0.13
N VAL A 552 -15.07 -1.47 -0.47
CA VAL A 552 -15.21 -0.40 -1.47
C VAL A 552 -16.26 0.58 -0.97
N ALA A 553 -15.86 1.82 -0.74
CA ALA A 553 -16.78 2.91 -0.46
C ALA A 553 -17.23 3.58 -1.75
N VAL A 554 -18.50 3.96 -1.81
CA VAL A 554 -19.17 4.47 -3.02
C VAL A 554 -20.02 5.68 -2.66
N GLY A 555 -19.88 6.76 -3.43
CA GLY A 555 -20.65 8.00 -3.32
C GLY A 555 -20.98 8.59 -4.69
N GLY A 556 -22.07 9.36 -4.76
CA GLY A 556 -22.55 9.88 -6.03
C GLY A 556 -23.68 10.89 -5.89
N THR A 557 -24.72 10.77 -6.70
CA THR A 557 -25.89 11.67 -6.64
C THR A 557 -26.79 11.45 -5.42
N SER A 558 -26.67 10.33 -4.70
CA SER A 558 -27.30 10.22 -3.38
C SER A 558 -26.47 10.99 -2.36
N ASN A 559 -27.14 11.39 -1.29
CA ASN A 559 -26.51 11.91 -0.09
C ASN A 559 -26.01 10.79 0.84
N GLU A 560 -25.96 9.54 0.39
CA GLU A 560 -25.55 8.39 1.21
C GLU A 560 -24.24 7.78 0.70
N ILE A 561 -23.35 7.45 1.64
CA ILE A 561 -22.17 6.61 1.36
C ILE A 561 -22.59 5.16 1.56
N ASN A 562 -22.15 4.30 0.64
CA ASN A 562 -22.34 2.86 0.76
C ASN A 562 -20.98 2.16 0.83
N ILE A 563 -20.83 1.22 1.76
CA ILE A 563 -19.62 0.43 1.96
C ILE A 563 -19.91 -1.01 1.56
N PHE A 564 -19.19 -1.52 0.56
CA PHE A 564 -19.32 -2.88 0.06
C PHE A 564 -18.20 -3.77 0.56
N TYR A 565 -18.53 -4.95 1.07
CA TYR A 565 -17.61 -6.06 1.17
C TYR A 565 -17.20 -6.56 -0.20
N TRP A 566 -15.91 -6.71 -0.42
CA TRP A 566 -15.35 -7.56 -1.44
C TRP A 566 -14.71 -8.82 -0.85
N ASN A 567 -15.26 -9.99 -1.19
CA ASN A 567 -14.72 -11.30 -0.78
C ASN A 567 -13.94 -12.01 -1.92
N GLY A 568 -13.56 -11.29 -2.98
CA GLY A 568 -12.92 -11.86 -4.17
C GLY A 568 -13.89 -12.36 -5.26
N SER A 569 -15.19 -12.41 -4.99
CA SER A 569 -16.21 -12.92 -5.93
C SER A 569 -17.50 -12.12 -5.99
N THR A 570 -17.92 -11.50 -4.89
CA THR A 570 -19.18 -10.75 -4.80
C THR A 570 -18.98 -9.43 -4.07
N LEU A 571 -19.78 -8.44 -4.44
CA LEU A 571 -19.93 -7.19 -3.70
C LEU A 571 -21.20 -7.26 -2.85
N ALA A 572 -21.06 -7.25 -1.53
CA ALA A 572 -22.18 -7.26 -0.60
C ALA A 572 -22.22 -5.94 0.20
N LEU A 573 -23.39 -5.33 0.37
CA LEU A 573 -23.50 -4.14 1.21
C LEU A 573 -23.14 -4.52 2.66
N ALA A 574 -22.08 -3.90 3.19
CA ALA A 574 -21.62 -4.10 4.55
C ALA A 574 -22.22 -3.03 5.48
N SER A 575 -22.25 -1.77 5.03
CA SER A 575 -22.76 -0.64 5.80
C SER A 575 -23.17 0.51 4.87
N ASP A 576 -23.97 1.44 5.39
CA ASP A 576 -24.32 2.68 4.70
C ASP A 576 -24.48 3.84 5.70
N SER A 577 -24.61 5.06 5.19
CA SER A 577 -24.86 6.25 6.00
C SER A 577 -26.34 6.65 6.08
N SER A 578 -27.30 5.74 5.83
CA SER A 578 -28.74 6.09 5.79
C SER A 578 -29.28 6.66 7.10
N GLY A 579 -28.67 6.28 8.24
CA GLY A 579 -28.99 6.83 9.56
C GLY A 579 -28.49 8.26 9.80
N ASP A 580 -27.46 8.72 9.06
CA ASP A 580 -26.89 10.06 9.15
C ASP A 580 -26.21 10.49 7.83
N PRO A 581 -27.01 10.86 6.80
CA PRO A 581 -26.51 11.10 5.46
C PRO A 581 -25.71 12.41 5.33
N TYR A 582 -25.04 12.56 4.18
CA TYR A 582 -24.33 13.74 3.73
C TYR A 582 -25.29 14.88 3.32
N GLY A 583 -25.99 15.45 4.29
CA GLY A 583 -26.91 16.57 4.07
C GLY A 583 -27.88 16.32 2.91
N SER A 584 -28.17 17.35 2.12
CA SER A 584 -28.99 17.25 0.89
C SER A 584 -28.14 17.57 -0.35
N SER A 585 -26.96 16.96 -0.45
CA SER A 585 -25.98 17.27 -1.49
C SER A 585 -25.50 16.00 -2.21
N TYR A 586 -24.95 16.17 -3.41
CA TYR A 586 -24.19 15.13 -4.10
C TYR A 586 -22.81 14.96 -3.47
N ILE A 587 -22.29 13.75 -3.51
CA ILE A 587 -20.95 13.37 -3.09
C ILE A 587 -20.10 13.27 -4.36
N TYR A 588 -19.17 14.21 -4.57
CA TYR A 588 -18.27 14.18 -5.72
C TYR A 588 -16.90 13.59 -5.38
N ALA A 589 -16.52 13.62 -4.11
CA ALA A 589 -15.22 13.17 -3.65
C ALA A 589 -15.34 12.28 -2.42
N LEU A 590 -14.54 11.22 -2.41
CA LEU A 590 -14.40 10.29 -1.31
C LEU A 590 -12.95 9.86 -1.22
N ALA A 591 -12.41 9.77 0.00
CA ALA A 591 -11.08 9.23 0.22
C ALA A 591 -11.00 8.47 1.54
N TRP A 592 -10.41 7.27 1.50
CA TRP A 592 -10.05 6.52 2.70
C TRP A 592 -8.75 7.05 3.29
N SER A 593 -8.71 7.14 4.61
CA SER A 593 -7.48 7.26 5.39
C SER A 593 -6.63 6.00 5.20
N GLN A 594 -5.30 6.16 5.28
CA GLN A 594 -4.35 5.06 5.03
C GLN A 594 -4.41 3.96 6.10
N ASP A 595 -4.87 4.28 7.31
CA ASP A 595 -5.10 3.29 8.37
C ASP A 595 -6.43 2.54 8.23
N GLY A 596 -7.28 2.94 7.27
CA GLY A 596 -8.58 2.34 6.99
C GLY A 596 -9.67 2.69 8.00
N ARG A 597 -9.44 3.63 8.93
CA ARG A 597 -10.38 3.93 10.02
C ARG A 597 -11.31 5.09 9.74
N HIS A 598 -10.99 5.90 8.75
CA HIS A 598 -11.73 7.10 8.42
C HIS A 598 -11.99 7.22 6.93
N ILE A 599 -13.15 7.76 6.59
CA ILE A 599 -13.58 8.07 5.23
C ILE A 599 -13.94 9.54 5.19
N ALA A 600 -13.18 10.32 4.42
CA ALA A 600 -13.50 11.71 4.14
C ALA A 600 -14.40 11.78 2.91
N ILE A 601 -15.46 12.59 2.98
CA ILE A 601 -16.33 12.88 1.85
C ILE A 601 -16.60 14.37 1.67
N GLY A 602 -16.87 14.76 0.45
CA GLY A 602 -17.23 16.11 0.10
C GLY A 602 -17.98 16.20 -1.22
N GLY A 603 -18.76 17.25 -1.36
CA GLY A 603 -19.49 17.57 -2.58
C GLY A 603 -20.39 18.79 -2.41
N GLY A 604 -21.26 19.06 -3.38
CA GLY A 604 -22.15 20.23 -3.36
C GLY A 604 -23.32 20.11 -4.36
N TYR A 605 -24.53 20.49 -3.95
CA TYR A 605 -25.69 20.64 -4.83
C TYR A 605 -26.73 21.58 -4.18
N ASP A 606 -26.88 22.80 -4.70
CA ASP A 606 -27.72 23.90 -4.18
C ASP A 606 -27.45 24.40 -2.75
N VAL A 607 -26.78 23.60 -1.91
CA VAL A 607 -26.28 23.97 -0.58
C VAL A 607 -24.76 24.10 -0.60
N ALA A 608 -24.20 24.89 0.33
CA ALA A 608 -22.75 25.05 0.46
C ALA A 608 -22.06 23.70 0.70
N ALA A 609 -20.90 23.48 0.07
CA ALA A 609 -20.14 22.26 0.25
C ALA A 609 -19.69 22.07 1.71
N GLN A 610 -19.68 20.82 2.17
CA GLN A 610 -19.24 20.44 3.51
C GLN A 610 -18.20 19.32 3.43
N LEU A 611 -17.24 19.29 4.34
CA LEU A 611 -16.31 18.17 4.49
C LEU A 611 -16.77 17.32 5.67
N TYR A 612 -17.17 16.08 5.43
CA TYR A 612 -17.49 15.14 6.50
C TYR A 612 -16.40 14.07 6.60
N VAL A 613 -16.12 13.65 7.83
CA VAL A 613 -15.30 12.47 8.11
C VAL A 613 -16.16 11.47 8.89
N TYR A 614 -16.27 10.28 8.33
CA TYR A 614 -16.90 9.12 8.96
C TYR A 614 -15.82 8.22 9.52
N ASP A 615 -16.09 7.66 10.69
CA ASP A 615 -15.33 6.55 11.24
C ASP A 615 -15.84 5.24 10.67
N TRP A 616 -14.89 4.35 10.41
CA TRP A 616 -15.08 3.00 9.94
C TRP A 616 -14.42 2.03 10.93
N ASP A 617 -15.24 1.18 11.54
CA ASP A 617 -14.78 0.15 12.47
C ASP A 617 -14.70 -1.25 11.85
N GLY A 618 -15.12 -1.39 10.58
CA GLY A 618 -15.27 -2.68 9.88
C GLY A 618 -16.72 -3.17 9.79
N GLU A 619 -17.66 -2.54 10.48
CA GLU A 619 -19.08 -2.91 10.48
C GLU A 619 -20.00 -1.70 10.30
N LEU A 620 -19.81 -0.66 11.10
CA LEU A 620 -20.63 0.53 11.14
C LEU A 620 -19.88 1.74 10.62
N LEU A 621 -20.54 2.46 9.72
CA LEU A 621 -20.12 3.77 9.30
C LEU A 621 -20.73 4.83 10.24
N THR A 622 -19.90 5.46 11.08
CA THR A 622 -20.37 6.46 12.05
C THR A 622 -19.88 7.85 11.65
N LYS A 623 -20.79 8.82 11.54
CA LYS A 623 -20.40 10.20 11.25
C LYS A 623 -19.73 10.81 12.49
N ASN A 624 -18.45 11.20 12.37
CA ASN A 624 -17.69 11.76 13.48
C ASN A 624 -17.82 13.29 13.51
N VAL A 625 -17.45 13.98 12.41
CA VAL A 625 -17.49 15.46 12.33
C VAL A 625 -18.00 15.96 10.99
N ALA A 626 -18.86 16.98 11.06
CA ALA A 626 -19.20 17.86 9.95
C ALA A 626 -18.42 19.16 10.09
N LEU A 627 -17.44 19.42 9.20
CA LEU A 627 -16.90 20.77 9.06
C LEU A 627 -17.71 21.57 8.05
N SER A 628 -18.29 22.67 8.53
CA SER A 628 -18.49 23.87 7.71
C SER A 628 -18.71 25.11 8.58
N ASP A 629 -17.69 25.57 9.31
CA ASP A 629 -17.73 26.97 9.80
C ASP A 629 -17.46 27.95 8.63
N LYS A 630 -16.81 27.48 7.55
CA LYS A 630 -16.71 28.18 6.26
C LYS A 630 -17.76 27.65 5.28
N LEU A 631 -18.95 28.25 5.33
CA LEU A 631 -19.99 28.10 4.31
C LEU A 631 -19.79 29.18 3.25
N TYR A 632 -19.27 28.79 2.09
CA TYR A 632 -19.36 29.65 0.91
C TYR A 632 -20.53 29.12 0.08
N ALA A 633 -21.60 29.91 -0.07
CA ALA A 633 -22.70 29.54 -0.95
C ALA A 633 -22.18 29.44 -2.41
N GLY A 634 -22.54 28.36 -3.12
CA GLY A 634 -22.09 28.09 -4.49
C GLY A 634 -20.73 27.39 -4.61
N THR A 635 -20.26 26.73 -3.56
CA THR A 635 -19.00 25.96 -3.59
C THR A 635 -19.19 24.47 -3.76
N TYR A 636 -18.15 23.84 -4.28
CA TYR A 636 -18.12 22.41 -4.57
C TYR A 636 -16.76 21.84 -4.21
N ILE A 637 -16.75 20.74 -3.46
CA ILE A 637 -15.56 19.91 -3.25
C ILE A 637 -15.59 18.84 -4.35
N TYR A 638 -14.57 18.83 -5.21
CA TYR A 638 -14.45 17.85 -6.31
C TYR A 638 -13.39 16.79 -6.05
N SER A 639 -12.47 17.04 -5.11
CA SER A 639 -11.39 16.11 -4.84
C SER A 639 -10.94 16.16 -3.38
N LEU A 640 -10.65 14.97 -2.85
CA LEU A 640 -10.13 14.74 -1.53
C LEU A 640 -8.94 13.79 -1.62
N SER A 641 -7.91 14.04 -0.82
CA SER A 641 -6.79 13.13 -0.72
C SER A 641 -6.23 13.16 0.70
N TRP A 642 -5.97 11.99 1.27
CA TRP A 642 -5.31 11.86 2.55
C TRP A 642 -3.79 11.90 2.38
N SER A 643 -3.13 12.60 3.29
CA SER A 643 -1.68 12.47 3.49
C SER A 643 -1.32 11.02 3.84
N SER A 644 -0.11 10.60 3.47
CA SER A 644 0.39 9.24 3.73
C SER A 644 0.40 8.88 5.22
N GLU A 645 0.57 9.87 6.09
CA GLU A 645 0.54 9.73 7.55
C GLU A 645 -0.88 9.71 8.16
N GLY A 646 -1.92 9.98 7.36
CA GLY A 646 -3.31 9.95 7.82
C GLY A 646 -3.72 11.11 8.75
N ARG A 647 -2.88 12.14 8.91
CA ARG A 647 -3.17 13.28 9.80
C ARG A 647 -3.73 14.50 9.08
N HIS A 648 -3.59 14.53 7.76
CA HIS A 648 -4.03 15.64 6.93
C HIS A 648 -4.91 15.18 5.78
N ILE A 649 -5.91 16.00 5.45
CA ILE A 649 -6.77 15.87 4.26
C ILE A 649 -6.53 17.10 3.40
N ALA A 650 -6.14 16.89 2.14
CA ALA A 650 -6.18 17.92 1.12
C ALA A 650 -7.59 17.95 0.49
N VAL A 651 -8.11 19.16 0.30
CA VAL A 651 -9.44 19.43 -0.23
C VAL A 651 -9.34 20.37 -1.42
N GLY A 652 -9.89 19.95 -2.55
CA GLY A 652 -9.84 20.66 -3.82
C GLY A 652 -11.24 20.95 -4.31
N GLY A 653 -11.49 22.20 -4.69
CA GLY A 653 -12.81 22.63 -5.10
C GLY A 653 -12.84 23.96 -5.83
N ASN A 654 -14.06 24.44 -6.06
CA ASN A 654 -14.32 25.84 -6.37
C ASN A 654 -14.84 26.50 -5.10
N PHE A 655 -13.99 27.33 -4.48
CA PHE A 655 -14.35 28.12 -3.31
C PHE A 655 -14.60 29.56 -3.76
N SER A 656 -15.67 30.23 -3.33
CA SER A 656 -15.88 31.62 -3.74
C SER A 656 -14.92 32.55 -2.96
N PRO A 657 -14.13 33.42 -3.61
CA PRO A 657 -14.19 33.84 -5.02
C PRO A 657 -13.23 33.12 -6.00
N ASN A 658 -12.35 32.20 -5.55
CA ASN A 658 -11.40 31.48 -6.42
C ASN A 658 -11.21 30.01 -5.98
N ALA A 659 -10.93 29.12 -6.93
CA ALA A 659 -10.48 27.76 -6.61
C ALA A 659 -9.26 27.76 -5.66
N SER A 660 -9.29 26.92 -4.63
CA SER A 660 -8.18 26.76 -3.68
C SER A 660 -7.99 25.28 -3.33
N ALA A 661 -6.75 24.92 -3.02
CA ALA A 661 -6.43 23.68 -2.32
C ALA A 661 -6.25 24.01 -0.84
N GLU A 662 -7.00 23.35 0.02
CA GLU A 662 -6.99 23.57 1.47
C GLU A 662 -6.53 22.30 2.19
N ILE A 663 -5.76 22.46 3.28
CA ILE A 663 -5.31 21.35 4.13
C ILE A 663 -6.01 21.43 5.47
N TYR A 664 -6.65 20.32 5.84
CA TYR A 664 -7.27 20.13 7.15
C TYR A 664 -6.48 19.09 7.94
N GLY A 665 -6.16 19.42 9.19
CA GLY A 665 -5.57 18.50 10.15
C GLY A 665 -6.64 17.73 10.89
N ILE A 666 -6.34 16.48 11.23
CA ILE A 666 -7.14 15.67 12.15
C ILE A 666 -6.54 15.78 13.55
N ASP A 667 -7.17 16.61 14.35
CA ASP A 667 -6.97 16.70 15.79
C ASP A 667 -7.75 15.57 16.44
N LYS A 668 -7.02 14.57 16.96
CA LYS A 668 -7.62 13.49 17.76
C LYS A 668 -8.01 14.04 19.13
N THR A 669 -9.18 14.67 19.23
CA THR A 669 -9.79 15.06 20.50
C THR A 669 -10.69 13.94 20.99
N ILE A 670 -10.33 13.28 22.08
CA ILE A 670 -11.06 12.10 22.56
C ILE A 670 -12.48 12.51 23.00
N ILE A 671 -13.52 11.99 22.36
CA ILE A 671 -14.91 12.11 22.84
C ILE A 671 -15.48 10.70 22.96
N SER A 672 -15.52 10.20 24.20
CA SER A 672 -16.06 8.88 24.52
C SER A 672 -17.59 8.89 24.56
N THR A 673 -18.23 7.93 23.90
CA THR A 673 -19.60 7.50 24.22
C THR A 673 -19.72 6.04 24.69
N ASN A 674 -18.68 5.18 24.53
CA ASN A 674 -18.59 3.84 25.14
C ASN A 674 -17.12 3.43 25.38
N PRO A 675 -16.60 3.33 26.62
CA PRO A 675 -15.19 2.95 26.84
C PRO A 675 -14.85 1.57 26.25
N CYS A 676 -13.67 1.43 25.65
CA CYS A 676 -13.12 0.13 25.29
C CYS A 676 -12.42 -0.47 26.49
N THR A 677 -12.20 -1.77 26.46
CA THR A 677 -11.60 -2.48 27.60
C THR A 677 -10.34 -3.23 27.18
N LEU A 678 -9.33 -3.18 28.06
CA LEU A 678 -8.31 -4.21 28.12
C LEU A 678 -8.78 -5.24 29.14
N THR A 679 -9.09 -6.44 28.67
CA THR A 679 -9.71 -7.52 29.46
C THR A 679 -8.72 -8.65 29.68
N PHE A 680 -8.54 -9.02 30.95
CA PHE A 680 -7.72 -10.15 31.36
C PHE A 680 -8.59 -11.31 31.82
N GLY A 681 -8.19 -12.51 31.40
CA GLY A 681 -8.80 -13.75 31.82
C GLY A 681 -10.10 -14.09 31.09
N ALA A 682 -10.51 -15.33 31.28
CA ALA A 682 -11.83 -15.81 30.91
C ALA A 682 -12.24 -16.95 31.86
N ALA A 683 -12.31 -16.66 33.17
CA ALA A 683 -12.53 -17.64 34.23
C ALA A 683 -13.72 -18.60 34.00
N ALA A 684 -14.74 -18.17 33.25
CA ALA A 684 -15.87 -19.00 32.84
C ALA A 684 -15.46 -20.28 32.06
N TYR A 685 -14.28 -20.29 31.42
CA TYR A 685 -13.76 -21.41 30.63
C TYR A 685 -12.77 -22.30 31.41
N GLY A 686 -12.47 -21.98 32.67
CA GLY A 686 -11.61 -22.76 33.57
C GLY A 686 -10.23 -22.17 33.83
N PRO A 687 -9.44 -22.76 34.75
CA PRO A 687 -8.23 -22.17 35.35
C PRO A 687 -7.02 -22.04 34.39
N GLU A 688 -7.09 -22.66 33.21
CA GLU A 688 -6.11 -22.50 32.14
C GLU A 688 -6.25 -21.12 31.46
N TYR A 689 -7.42 -20.48 31.63
CA TYR A 689 -7.75 -19.16 31.11
C TYR A 689 -7.58 -18.03 32.14
N ASP A 690 -6.87 -18.31 33.25
CA ASP A 690 -6.47 -17.30 34.22
C ASP A 690 -5.15 -16.66 33.75
N VAL A 691 -5.14 -15.33 33.67
CA VAL A 691 -3.95 -14.54 33.29
C VAL A 691 -3.24 -14.05 34.55
N ASP A 692 -1.93 -14.25 34.62
CA ASP A 692 -1.11 -13.72 35.70
C ASP A 692 -0.68 -12.27 35.39
N VAL A 693 -1.45 -11.29 35.87
CA VAL A 693 -1.11 -9.86 35.75
C VAL A 693 -0.29 -9.41 36.96
N LYS A 694 0.93 -8.89 36.73
CA LYS A 694 1.85 -8.44 37.80
C LYS A 694 2.31 -7.00 37.55
N VAL A 695 2.00 -6.13 38.51
CA VAL A 695 2.60 -4.79 38.62
C VAL A 695 3.87 -4.91 39.46
N LEU A 696 5.03 -4.65 38.86
CA LEU A 696 6.31 -4.82 39.52
C LEU A 696 6.57 -3.72 40.57
N GLY A 697 7.46 -4.02 41.52
CA GLY A 697 7.72 -3.14 42.66
C GLY A 697 8.26 -1.76 42.23
N GLY A 698 7.51 -0.70 42.54
CA GLY A 698 7.87 0.68 42.16
C GLY A 698 7.26 1.15 40.83
N ALA A 699 6.59 0.27 40.09
CA ALA A 699 5.86 0.63 38.88
C ALA A 699 4.66 1.53 39.21
N ARG A 700 4.31 2.41 38.27
CA ARG A 700 3.12 3.25 38.29
C ARG A 700 2.35 3.02 37.00
N VAL A 701 1.20 2.39 37.13
CA VAL A 701 0.27 2.16 36.02
C VAL A 701 -0.81 3.23 36.07
N VAL A 702 -0.98 3.96 34.98
CA VAL A 702 -2.04 4.96 34.83
C VAL A 702 -3.01 4.44 33.77
N VAL A 703 -4.27 4.27 34.15
CA VAL A 703 -5.33 3.79 33.26
C VAL A 703 -6.23 4.95 32.89
N ASN A 704 -6.33 5.23 31.59
CA ASN A 704 -7.24 6.18 30.97
C ASN A 704 -8.27 5.40 30.16
N GLY A 705 -9.37 4.99 30.79
CA GLY A 705 -10.38 4.10 30.20
C GLY A 705 -10.71 2.96 31.17
N GLU A 706 -11.26 1.85 30.67
CA GLU A 706 -11.64 0.70 31.49
C GLU A 706 -10.64 -0.46 31.38
N LEU A 707 -10.36 -1.09 32.53
CA LEU A 707 -9.57 -2.31 32.68
C LEU A 707 -10.45 -3.38 33.34
N VAL A 708 -10.56 -4.56 32.73
CA VAL A 708 -11.49 -5.62 33.18
C VAL A 708 -10.73 -6.90 33.48
N SER A 709 -11.12 -7.61 34.55
CA SER A 709 -10.66 -8.97 34.86
C SER A 709 -11.88 -9.87 35.04
N ASP A 710 -11.97 -10.96 34.27
CA ASP A 710 -13.02 -11.98 34.41
C ASP A 710 -14.44 -11.40 34.59
N ASP A 711 -14.79 -10.42 33.76
CA ASP A 711 -16.08 -9.69 33.76
C ASP A 711 -16.30 -8.70 34.92
N PHE A 712 -15.27 -8.40 35.72
CA PHE A 712 -15.28 -7.33 36.73
C PHE A 712 -14.40 -6.16 36.30
N VAL A 713 -14.96 -4.95 36.32
CA VAL A 713 -14.20 -3.71 36.16
C VAL A 713 -13.27 -3.54 37.37
N ILE A 714 -11.96 -3.47 37.12
CA ILE A 714 -10.94 -3.40 38.17
C ILE A 714 -10.78 -1.97 38.71
N ILE A 715 -11.09 -0.95 37.89
CA ILE A 715 -10.93 0.48 38.20
C ILE A 715 -12.06 1.29 37.56
#